data_AF-A0A1E7LVJ3-F1
#
_entry.id   AF-A0A1E7LVJ3-F1
#
_cell.length_a   1.000
_cell.length_b   1.000
_cell.length_c   1.000
_cell.angle_alpha   90.00
_cell.angle_beta   90.00
_cell.angle_gamma   90.00
#
_symmetry.space_group_name_H-M   'P 1'
#
loop_
_entity.id
_entity.type
_entity.pdbx_description
1 polymer ?
#
loop_
_entity_poly.entity_id
_entity_poly.type
_entity_poly.pdbx_seq_one_letter_code
_entity_poly.pdbx_strand_id
1 'polypeptide(L)'
;MTHTDTLASYPSLQQGLRTADAAVSPVALRQMATGESEETARAELTDFEHLIPAPTPEQARGEARIFHALIAAYGRHRPTLTGGPFGIRSLTPRPDELVVRIAPSQLDRWIDALAFREGGSGVAGLRWADCRDGISLTLPGTTMVLAGIGETDWRAALGRRSADQSSLMPHWIPRFRREPEYAAAQDAELAGLADHLSATLRRIRLLDPLTRISGHVHLFTTRHHGDLHLIEACESTPTVLPLWTSRSVPAALWPAVPVPAPGPADPRAAVLGLLNEAEHDYAPSPTSDHSAARALCHIAGLSANPLLVQAAEHVLDVATHVLADPAHASVYAAGGWAGSCRTFPEGTVHGSDPCPPPGAETVTDLPEEALQRLGRHFSSRPSDTSLTDLADAGREELVHLLDWALAAVTRPANRPDWTRNETNSTLQHTQTLPDRDGTLSLTATTTGVYRVSLDTLGLSDLSDEDDTVEWEREAAPSQSAAVLLAEHAAIEAAVCLPFQREHRKQRLLLPAAVSSDPTIRSVIAGSDYVLGFFTFASVLGRLHDRVGSTQGAADGHWRTDPLADTPPDGPATLTALISDWCALPSPHIGEAANTAAADSPDYLRHLAAHRAALDPFVTRYLAAADSLPGAHTFEERHLAGFAALRTADLSTLACTEVRPVGERLLRLVRSIPQDPAQLAAWYECHLDQA
;
A
#
# COMPACT_ATOMS: atom_id res chain seq x y z
N MET A 1 20.52 6.55 41.09
CA MET A 1 19.08 6.86 41.08
C MET A 1 18.70 7.03 39.63
N THR A 2 18.31 5.93 39.02
CA THR A 2 18.07 5.75 37.58
C THR A 2 16.57 5.66 37.37
N HIS A 3 16.01 6.64 36.68
CA HIS A 3 14.66 6.57 36.14
C HIS A 3 14.65 5.53 35.02
N THR A 4 13.94 4.44 35.24
CA THR A 4 13.61 3.43 34.23
C THR A 4 12.27 3.86 33.64
N ASP A 5 12.30 4.72 32.63
CA ASP A 5 11.12 4.97 31.78
C ASP A 5 11.01 3.80 30.79
N THR A 6 10.57 2.65 31.31
CA THR A 6 10.07 1.52 30.53
C THR A 6 8.58 1.46 30.76
N LEU A 7 7.83 1.75 29.71
CA LEU A 7 6.46 1.35 29.37
C LEU A 7 5.95 2.44 28.43
N ALA A 8 6.17 2.26 27.12
CA ALA A 8 5.19 2.75 26.17
C ALA A 8 3.89 2.07 26.56
N SER A 9 3.04 2.79 27.30
CA SER A 9 1.72 2.30 27.66
C SER A 9 0.95 2.26 26.35
N TYR A 10 0.58 1.06 25.91
CA TYR A 10 -0.36 0.89 24.81
C TYR A 10 -1.59 1.76 25.12
N PRO A 11 -2.06 2.61 24.19
CA PRO A 11 -3.31 3.31 24.40
C PRO A 11 -4.41 2.26 24.62
N SER A 12 -5.25 2.48 25.64
CA SER A 12 -6.43 1.66 25.88
C SER A 12 -7.22 1.51 24.58
N LEU A 13 -7.64 0.29 24.24
CA LEU A 13 -8.51 -0.11 23.12
C LEU A 13 -9.93 0.50 23.23
N GLN A 14 -10.04 1.76 23.64
CA GLN A 14 -11.28 2.50 23.70
C GLN A 14 -11.54 3.20 22.36
N GLN A 15 -12.18 2.48 21.44
CA GLN A 15 -13.36 2.96 20.66
C GLN A 15 -13.81 2.04 19.50
N GLY A 16 -13.44 0.76 19.41
CA GLY A 16 -13.96 -0.13 18.36
C GLY A 16 -15.10 -1.07 18.77
N LEU A 17 -15.07 -1.58 20.01
CA LEU A 17 -15.97 -2.64 20.48
C LEU A 17 -17.28 -2.09 21.06
N ARG A 18 -17.98 -1.22 20.33
CA ARG A 18 -19.42 -1.12 20.52
C ARG A 18 -20.08 -2.16 19.62
N THR A 19 -20.46 -3.26 20.25
CA THR A 19 -21.59 -4.11 19.91
C THR A 19 -22.73 -3.28 19.27
N ALA A 20 -22.75 -3.22 17.94
CA ALA A 20 -23.91 -2.83 17.18
C ALA A 20 -24.56 -4.12 16.67
N ASP A 21 -25.57 -4.50 17.44
CA ASP A 21 -26.43 -5.67 17.34
C ASP A 21 -27.31 -5.62 16.08
N ALA A 22 -26.69 -5.75 14.91
CA ALA A 22 -27.33 -6.16 13.67
C ALA A 22 -26.29 -6.88 12.81
N ALA A 23 -26.31 -8.22 12.80
CA ALA A 23 -25.55 -9.00 11.83
C ALA A 23 -25.78 -8.41 10.43
N VAL A 24 -24.72 -7.84 9.84
CA VAL A 24 -24.79 -7.20 8.53
C VAL A 24 -25.37 -8.23 7.56
N SER A 25 -26.48 -7.88 6.88
CA SER A 25 -27.16 -8.85 6.02
C SER A 25 -26.21 -9.43 4.96
N PRO A 26 -26.36 -10.70 4.56
CA PRO A 26 -25.55 -11.32 3.50
C PRO A 26 -25.49 -10.49 2.20
N VAL A 27 -26.61 -9.87 1.83
CA VAL A 27 -26.71 -8.96 0.68
C VAL A 27 -25.76 -7.78 0.84
N ALA A 28 -25.79 -7.11 1.99
CA ALA A 28 -24.92 -5.95 2.26
C ALA A 28 -23.44 -6.33 2.31
N LEU A 29 -23.08 -7.48 2.88
CA LEU A 29 -21.70 -7.99 2.86
C LEU A 29 -21.22 -8.25 1.43
N ARG A 30 -22.05 -8.90 0.60
CA ARG A 30 -21.71 -9.14 -0.80
C ARG A 30 -21.54 -7.84 -1.58
N GLN A 31 -22.45 -6.88 -1.44
CA GLN A 31 -22.32 -5.56 -2.08
C GLN A 31 -21.06 -4.83 -1.65
N MET A 32 -20.68 -4.91 -0.37
CA MET A 32 -19.46 -4.30 0.15
C MET A 32 -18.20 -4.86 -0.52
N ALA A 33 -18.17 -6.15 -0.83
CA ALA A 33 -17.02 -6.79 -1.47
C ALA A 33 -16.98 -6.60 -3.01
N THR A 34 -18.14 -6.53 -3.65
CA THR A 34 -18.28 -6.65 -5.12
C THR A 34 -18.72 -5.38 -5.83
N GLY A 35 -19.43 -4.48 -5.13
CA GLY A 35 -19.98 -3.25 -5.69
C GLY A 35 -21.26 -3.46 -6.48
N GLU A 36 -21.84 -4.65 -6.37
CA GLU A 36 -23.11 -4.99 -6.99
C GLU A 36 -24.26 -4.10 -6.51
N SER A 37 -25.27 -3.95 -7.37
CA SER A 37 -26.55 -3.40 -6.94
C SER A 37 -27.23 -4.35 -5.96
N GLU A 38 -28.15 -3.83 -5.13
CA GLU A 38 -28.88 -4.65 -4.16
C GLU A 38 -29.69 -5.75 -4.84
N GLU A 39 -30.28 -5.43 -5.99
CA GLU A 39 -31.04 -6.37 -6.83
C GLU A 39 -30.13 -7.50 -7.33
N THR A 40 -28.96 -7.16 -7.86
CA THR A 40 -27.98 -8.15 -8.34
C THR A 40 -27.48 -9.02 -7.19
N ALA A 41 -27.03 -8.43 -6.08
CA ALA A 41 -26.52 -9.19 -4.94
C ALA A 41 -27.58 -10.13 -4.35
N ARG A 42 -28.84 -9.69 -4.27
CA ARG A 42 -29.97 -10.54 -3.83
C ARG A 42 -30.22 -11.71 -4.79
N ALA A 43 -30.19 -11.46 -6.09
CA ALA A 43 -30.42 -12.48 -7.11
C ALA A 43 -29.28 -13.53 -7.13
N GLU A 44 -28.03 -13.12 -6.91
CA GLU A 44 -26.91 -14.06 -6.86
C GLU A 44 -26.92 -14.88 -5.56
N LEU A 45 -27.42 -14.34 -4.44
CA LEU A 45 -27.44 -15.06 -3.15
C LEU A 45 -28.52 -16.14 -3.06
N THR A 46 -29.51 -16.19 -3.94
CA THR A 46 -30.54 -17.23 -3.88
C THR A 46 -30.02 -18.62 -4.27
N ASP A 47 -28.87 -18.69 -4.96
CA ASP A 47 -28.38 -19.90 -5.60
C ASP A 47 -27.05 -20.45 -5.01
N PHE A 48 -26.44 -19.75 -4.03
CA PHE A 48 -25.11 -20.12 -3.51
C PHE A 48 -25.03 -20.25 -1.98
N GLU A 49 -24.32 -21.28 -1.53
CA GLU A 49 -23.99 -21.55 -0.12
C GLU A 49 -22.97 -20.55 0.46
N HIS A 50 -22.19 -19.90 -0.41
CA HIS A 50 -21.16 -18.92 -0.03
C HIS A 50 -21.49 -17.52 -0.57
N LEU A 51 -21.17 -16.48 0.21
CA LEU A 51 -21.36 -15.07 -0.17
C LEU A 51 -20.71 -14.72 -1.51
N ILE A 52 -19.52 -15.27 -1.76
CA ILE A 52 -18.76 -15.14 -2.99
C ILE A 52 -18.31 -16.54 -3.41
N PRO A 53 -18.76 -17.06 -4.57
CA PRO A 53 -18.42 -18.42 -4.98
C PRO A 53 -16.91 -18.57 -5.21
N ALA A 54 -16.38 -19.76 -4.97
CA ALA A 54 -14.98 -20.09 -5.26
C ALA A 54 -14.80 -20.35 -6.78
N PRO A 55 -13.69 -19.90 -7.39
CA PRO A 55 -13.35 -20.23 -8.78
C PRO A 55 -12.97 -21.71 -8.92
N THR A 56 -13.11 -22.25 -10.14
CA THR A 56 -12.34 -23.45 -10.50
C THR A 56 -10.84 -23.12 -10.60
N PRO A 57 -9.92 -24.09 -10.46
CA PRO A 57 -8.48 -23.81 -10.54
C PRO A 57 -8.04 -23.15 -11.86
N GLU A 58 -8.68 -23.48 -12.98
CA GLU A 58 -8.40 -22.83 -14.26
C GLU A 58 -8.94 -21.39 -14.29
N GLN A 59 -10.14 -21.17 -13.75
CA GLN A 59 -10.72 -19.83 -13.63
C GLN A 59 -9.85 -18.92 -12.75
N ALA A 60 -9.37 -19.43 -11.61
CA ALA A 60 -8.51 -18.70 -10.70
C ALA A 60 -7.22 -18.21 -11.39
N ARG A 61 -6.58 -19.07 -12.21
CA ARG A 61 -5.38 -18.70 -12.96
C ARG A 61 -5.65 -17.62 -14.01
N GLY A 62 -6.73 -17.73 -14.77
CA GLY A 62 -7.06 -16.70 -15.76
C GLY A 62 -7.44 -15.36 -15.13
N GLU A 63 -8.21 -15.39 -14.04
CA GLU A 63 -8.51 -14.20 -13.23
C GLU A 63 -7.23 -13.57 -12.65
N ALA A 64 -6.30 -14.39 -12.15
CA ALA A 64 -5.03 -13.92 -11.61
C ALA A 64 -4.16 -13.24 -12.67
N ARG A 65 -4.07 -13.79 -13.89
CA ARG A 65 -3.32 -13.17 -15.00
C ARG A 65 -3.90 -11.81 -15.37
N ILE A 66 -5.23 -11.72 -15.48
CA ILE A 66 -5.91 -10.45 -15.77
C ILE A 66 -5.64 -9.45 -14.66
N PHE A 67 -5.80 -9.86 -13.40
CA PHE A 67 -5.60 -8.95 -12.27
C PHE A 67 -4.15 -8.52 -12.12
N HIS A 68 -3.18 -9.41 -12.31
CA HIS A 68 -1.76 -9.08 -12.32
C HIS A 68 -1.41 -8.08 -13.43
N ALA A 69 -1.97 -8.25 -14.64
CA ALA A 69 -1.78 -7.28 -15.73
C ALA A 69 -2.37 -5.90 -15.38
N LEU A 70 -3.53 -5.85 -14.70
CA LEU A 70 -4.12 -4.61 -14.19
C LEU A 70 -3.25 -3.98 -13.09
N ILE A 71 -2.73 -4.75 -12.13
CA ILE A 71 -1.80 -4.25 -11.11
C ILE A 71 -0.58 -3.63 -11.78
N ALA A 72 0.05 -4.32 -12.74
CA ALA A 72 1.23 -3.82 -13.44
C ALA A 72 0.94 -2.55 -14.27
N ALA A 73 -0.21 -2.46 -14.95
CA ALA A 73 -0.54 -1.34 -15.83
C ALA A 73 -1.08 -0.10 -15.09
N TYR A 74 -1.76 -0.31 -13.96
CA TYR A 74 -2.23 0.80 -13.13
C TYR A 74 -1.18 1.25 -12.12
N GLY A 75 -0.30 0.34 -11.68
CA GLY A 75 0.57 0.55 -10.54
C GLY A 75 -0.27 0.84 -9.31
N ARG A 76 -0.26 2.10 -8.86
CA ARG A 76 -1.12 2.59 -7.80
C ARG A 76 -2.54 2.78 -8.31
N HIS A 77 -3.49 2.08 -7.71
CA HIS A 77 -4.87 2.25 -8.09
C HIS A 77 -5.50 3.40 -7.31
N ARG A 78 -6.22 4.25 -8.04
CA ARG A 78 -6.83 5.49 -7.53
C ARG A 78 -8.31 5.48 -7.85
N PRO A 79 -9.16 4.85 -7.02
CA PRO A 79 -10.57 4.67 -7.29
C PRO A 79 -11.30 5.98 -7.60
N THR A 80 -10.91 7.08 -6.96
CA THR A 80 -11.45 8.42 -7.23
C THR A 80 -11.13 8.92 -8.65
N LEU A 81 -9.98 8.55 -9.22
CA LEU A 81 -9.58 8.94 -10.57
C LEU A 81 -10.12 7.98 -11.63
N THR A 82 -10.21 6.69 -11.31
CA THR A 82 -10.57 5.64 -12.27
C THR A 82 -12.05 5.26 -12.23
N GLY A 83 -12.81 5.74 -11.24
CA GLY A 83 -14.23 5.40 -11.06
C GLY A 83 -14.46 4.06 -10.36
N GLY A 84 -13.55 3.69 -9.46
CA GLY A 84 -13.44 2.39 -8.78
C GLY A 84 -12.04 1.78 -8.95
N PRO A 85 -11.63 0.77 -8.15
CA PRO A 85 -10.28 0.21 -8.20
C PRO A 85 -10.01 -0.37 -9.59
N PHE A 86 -8.90 0.04 -10.22
CA PHE A 86 -8.55 -0.30 -11.60
C PHE A 86 -9.65 0.04 -12.63
N GLY A 87 -10.55 0.97 -12.30
CA GLY A 87 -11.70 1.34 -13.13
C GLY A 87 -12.92 0.45 -12.97
N ILE A 88 -12.90 -0.52 -12.05
CA ILE A 88 -13.99 -1.46 -11.82
C ILE A 88 -15.05 -0.82 -10.92
N ARG A 89 -16.25 -0.61 -11.48
CA ARG A 89 -17.42 -0.07 -10.76
C ARG A 89 -18.12 -1.15 -9.96
N SER A 90 -18.30 -2.32 -10.57
CA SER A 90 -18.88 -3.49 -9.93
C SER A 90 -18.39 -4.76 -10.60
N LEU A 91 -18.43 -5.86 -9.88
CA LEU A 91 -18.01 -7.17 -10.37
C LEU A 91 -18.95 -8.24 -9.81
N THR A 92 -19.46 -9.14 -10.64
CA THR A 92 -20.34 -10.23 -10.23
C THR A 92 -19.62 -11.55 -10.46
N PRO A 93 -19.10 -12.18 -9.37
CA PRO A 93 -18.40 -13.44 -9.46
C PRO A 93 -19.37 -14.62 -9.56
N ARG A 94 -19.17 -15.46 -10.59
CA ARG A 94 -19.89 -16.71 -10.81
C ARG A 94 -18.88 -17.89 -10.93
N PRO A 95 -19.35 -19.15 -10.82
CA PRO A 95 -18.47 -20.33 -10.88
C PRO A 95 -17.78 -20.59 -12.22
N ASP A 96 -18.30 -20.02 -13.31
CA ASP A 96 -17.86 -20.25 -14.69
C ASP A 96 -17.53 -18.94 -15.45
N GLU A 97 -17.99 -17.80 -14.93
CA GLU A 97 -17.71 -16.49 -15.51
C GLU A 97 -17.52 -15.38 -14.46
N LEU A 98 -16.99 -14.25 -14.91
CA LEU A 98 -16.83 -13.03 -14.14
C LEU A 98 -17.47 -11.86 -14.91
N VAL A 99 -18.55 -11.28 -14.41
CA VAL A 99 -19.17 -10.12 -15.06
C VAL A 99 -18.63 -8.84 -14.45
N VAL A 100 -17.99 -7.99 -15.24
CA VAL A 100 -17.29 -6.79 -14.78
C VAL A 100 -17.89 -5.55 -15.44
N ARG A 101 -18.21 -4.53 -14.65
CA ARG A 101 -18.59 -3.21 -15.15
C ARG A 101 -17.45 -2.24 -14.91
N ILE A 102 -16.87 -1.72 -15.99
CA ILE A 102 -15.79 -0.73 -15.92
C ILE A 102 -16.30 0.68 -16.20
N ALA A 103 -15.61 1.69 -15.70
CA ALA A 103 -15.85 3.06 -16.10
C ALA A 103 -15.49 3.26 -17.58
N PRO A 104 -16.36 3.87 -18.41
CA PRO A 104 -16.10 4.03 -19.84
C PRO A 104 -14.78 4.75 -20.17
N SER A 105 -14.36 5.70 -19.32
CA SER A 105 -13.09 6.42 -19.46
C SER A 105 -11.85 5.55 -19.27
N GLN A 106 -12.00 4.33 -18.71
CA GLN A 106 -10.89 3.41 -18.46
C GLN A 106 -10.74 2.34 -19.54
N LEU A 107 -11.61 2.31 -20.56
CA LEU A 107 -11.60 1.29 -21.60
C LEU A 107 -10.24 1.23 -22.33
N ASP A 108 -9.70 2.38 -22.74
CA ASP A 108 -8.41 2.45 -23.44
C ASP A 108 -7.27 1.90 -22.56
N ARG A 109 -7.29 2.19 -21.25
CA ARG A 109 -6.28 1.71 -20.30
C ARG A 109 -6.42 0.22 -20.00
N TRP A 110 -7.64 -0.31 -19.95
CA TRP A 110 -7.89 -1.76 -19.89
C TRP A 110 -7.33 -2.48 -21.09
N ILE A 111 -7.53 -1.95 -22.30
CA ILE A 111 -6.96 -2.52 -23.52
C ILE A 111 -5.44 -2.51 -23.45
N ASP A 112 -4.83 -1.38 -23.06
CA ASP A 112 -3.37 -1.27 -22.94
C ASP A 112 -2.82 -2.25 -21.89
N ALA A 113 -3.52 -2.43 -20.78
CA ALA A 113 -3.13 -3.34 -19.71
C ALA A 113 -3.21 -4.82 -20.13
N LEU A 114 -4.23 -5.18 -20.89
CA LEU A 114 -4.50 -6.57 -21.27
C LEU A 114 -3.73 -7.00 -22.52
N ALA A 115 -3.32 -6.05 -23.37
CA ALA A 115 -2.56 -6.31 -24.58
C ALA A 115 -1.20 -6.93 -24.26
N PHE A 116 -1.02 -8.21 -24.63
CA PHE A 116 0.25 -8.90 -24.44
C PHE A 116 1.33 -8.36 -25.39
N ARG A 117 2.52 -8.15 -24.84
CA ARG A 117 3.76 -7.83 -25.57
C ARG A 117 4.86 -8.77 -25.08
N GLU A 118 5.70 -9.25 -25.97
CA GLU A 118 6.82 -10.12 -25.58
C GLU A 118 7.73 -9.38 -24.58
N GLY A 119 7.92 -9.96 -23.39
CA GLY A 119 8.69 -9.34 -22.30
C GLY A 119 7.98 -8.19 -21.56
N GLY A 120 6.71 -7.90 -21.84
CA GLY A 120 5.91 -6.86 -21.19
C GLY A 120 4.79 -7.40 -20.30
N SER A 121 4.13 -6.50 -19.56
CA SER A 121 2.87 -6.79 -18.86
C SER A 121 1.73 -6.94 -19.86
N GLY A 122 0.84 -7.91 -19.64
CA GLY A 122 -0.30 -8.22 -20.52
C GLY A 122 -0.76 -9.66 -20.39
N VAL A 123 -1.80 -10.08 -21.12
CA VAL A 123 -2.39 -11.42 -20.95
C VAL A 123 -2.22 -12.26 -22.21
N ALA A 124 -1.30 -13.23 -22.18
CA ALA A 124 -1.05 -14.10 -23.32
C ALA A 124 -2.27 -14.97 -23.64
N GLY A 125 -2.64 -15.04 -24.91
CA GLY A 125 -3.76 -15.87 -25.37
C GLY A 125 -5.16 -15.33 -25.08
N LEU A 126 -5.28 -14.12 -24.53
CA LEU A 126 -6.58 -13.47 -24.31
C LEU A 126 -7.26 -13.18 -25.66
N ARG A 127 -8.56 -13.47 -25.73
CA ARG A 127 -9.38 -13.27 -26.91
C ARG A 127 -10.68 -12.56 -26.59
N TRP A 128 -11.27 -11.88 -27.57
CA TRP A 128 -12.56 -11.21 -27.39
C TRP A 128 -13.66 -11.69 -28.36
N ALA A 129 -14.91 -11.63 -27.92
CA ALA A 129 -16.11 -11.88 -28.71
C ALA A 129 -17.25 -10.95 -28.27
N ASP A 130 -18.14 -10.60 -29.20
CA ASP A 130 -19.40 -9.93 -28.87
C ASP A 130 -20.33 -10.87 -28.10
N CYS A 131 -21.07 -10.34 -27.12
CA CYS A 131 -22.11 -11.07 -26.42
C CYS A 131 -23.30 -10.16 -26.10
N ARG A 132 -24.42 -10.76 -25.68
CA ARG A 132 -25.69 -10.03 -25.46
C ARG A 132 -25.55 -8.82 -24.55
N ASP A 133 -24.72 -8.94 -23.52
CA ASP A 133 -24.63 -7.95 -22.44
C ASP A 133 -23.32 -7.14 -22.47
N GLY A 134 -22.49 -7.32 -23.50
CA GLY A 134 -21.24 -6.57 -23.70
C GLY A 134 -20.18 -7.32 -24.50
N ILE A 135 -18.91 -7.25 -24.07
CA ILE A 135 -17.80 -7.97 -24.69
C ILE A 135 -17.32 -9.09 -23.76
N SER A 136 -17.24 -10.30 -24.30
CA SER A 136 -16.62 -11.44 -23.63
C SER A 136 -15.12 -11.48 -23.89
N LEU A 137 -14.32 -11.60 -22.83
CA LEU A 137 -12.89 -11.83 -22.83
C LEU A 137 -12.63 -13.26 -22.34
N THR A 138 -11.99 -14.08 -23.17
CA THR A 138 -11.87 -15.53 -22.93
C THR A 138 -10.41 -15.98 -22.87
N LEU A 139 -10.11 -16.80 -21.86
CA LEU A 139 -8.93 -17.64 -21.72
C LEU A 139 -9.38 -19.11 -21.60
N PRO A 140 -8.48 -20.10 -21.76
CA PRO A 140 -8.79 -21.47 -21.35
C PRO A 140 -9.28 -21.50 -19.89
N GLY A 141 -10.51 -21.98 -19.67
CA GLY A 141 -11.10 -22.13 -18.33
C GLY A 141 -11.56 -20.84 -17.64
N THR A 142 -11.52 -19.68 -18.31
CA THR A 142 -11.99 -18.40 -17.76
C THR A 142 -12.73 -17.58 -18.79
N THR A 143 -13.91 -17.08 -18.42
CA THR A 143 -14.67 -16.10 -19.20
C THR A 143 -14.91 -14.86 -18.35
N MET A 144 -14.56 -13.68 -18.87
CA MET A 144 -14.86 -12.39 -18.25
C MET A 144 -15.72 -11.56 -19.18
N VAL A 145 -16.88 -11.08 -18.72
CA VAL A 145 -17.79 -10.25 -19.53
C VAL A 145 -17.65 -8.79 -19.10
N LEU A 146 -17.22 -7.92 -20.02
CA LEU A 146 -17.23 -6.47 -19.84
C LEU A 146 -18.64 -5.93 -20.12
N ALA A 147 -19.47 -5.89 -19.09
CA ALA A 147 -20.87 -5.51 -19.21
C ALA A 147 -21.05 -4.02 -19.54
N GLY A 148 -21.89 -3.74 -20.53
CA GLY A 148 -22.20 -2.38 -20.99
C GLY A 148 -21.14 -1.73 -21.90
N ILE A 149 -20.13 -2.49 -22.34
CA ILE A 149 -19.21 -2.08 -23.42
C ILE A 149 -19.62 -2.83 -24.69
N GLY A 150 -20.12 -2.12 -25.70
CA GLY A 150 -20.52 -2.75 -26.96
C GLY A 150 -19.34 -3.01 -27.90
N GLU A 151 -19.55 -3.89 -28.89
CA GLU A 151 -18.53 -4.22 -29.90
C GLU A 151 -18.02 -2.99 -30.67
N THR A 152 -18.89 -2.01 -30.92
CA THR A 152 -18.53 -0.78 -31.62
C THR A 152 -17.54 0.05 -30.81
N ASP A 153 -17.81 0.25 -29.51
CA ASP A 153 -16.93 1.02 -28.62
C ASP A 153 -15.59 0.31 -28.42
N TRP A 154 -15.63 -1.01 -28.28
CA TRP A 154 -14.45 -1.87 -28.17
C TRP A 154 -13.54 -1.77 -29.39
N ARG A 155 -14.09 -1.95 -30.60
CA ARG A 155 -13.33 -1.81 -31.85
C ARG A 155 -12.78 -0.40 -32.05
N ALA A 156 -13.55 0.63 -31.70
CA ALA A 156 -13.10 2.01 -31.79
C ALA A 156 -11.90 2.27 -30.84
N ALA A 157 -11.94 1.73 -29.63
CA ALA A 157 -10.85 1.82 -28.66
C ALA A 157 -9.58 1.10 -29.12
N LEU A 158 -9.71 -0.12 -29.65
CA LEU A 158 -8.59 -0.84 -30.26
C LEU A 158 -7.96 -0.07 -31.43
N GLY A 159 -8.80 0.51 -32.29
CA GLY A 159 -8.35 1.31 -33.44
C GLY A 159 -7.54 2.54 -33.05
N ARG A 160 -7.86 3.21 -31.92
CA ARG A 160 -7.11 4.36 -31.41
C ARG A 160 -5.70 4.01 -30.96
N ARG A 161 -5.44 2.75 -30.59
CA ARG A 161 -4.16 2.30 -30.02
C ARG A 161 -3.20 1.70 -31.03
N SER A 162 -3.61 1.56 -32.30
CA SER A 162 -2.82 0.87 -33.32
C SER A 162 -2.33 -0.48 -32.83
N ALA A 163 -3.24 -1.24 -32.19
CA ALA A 163 -3.02 -2.60 -31.73
C ALA A 163 -2.27 -3.39 -32.82
N ASP A 164 -0.96 -3.61 -32.62
CA ASP A 164 -0.13 -4.40 -33.52
C ASP A 164 -0.65 -5.84 -33.59
N GLN A 165 -0.28 -6.61 -34.61
CA GLN A 165 -0.81 -7.97 -34.81
C GLN A 165 -0.51 -8.95 -33.65
N SER A 166 0.25 -8.52 -32.64
CA SER A 166 0.54 -9.19 -31.36
C SER A 166 -0.45 -8.89 -30.22
N SER A 167 -1.37 -7.94 -30.38
CA SER A 167 -2.14 -7.35 -29.27
C SER A 167 -3.64 -7.70 -29.30
N LEU A 168 -4.10 -8.48 -28.32
CA LEU A 168 -5.53 -8.76 -28.03
C LEU A 168 -6.44 -9.07 -29.25
N MET A 169 -6.53 -10.35 -29.62
CA MET A 169 -7.17 -10.76 -30.87
C MET A 169 -8.66 -11.15 -30.72
N PRO A 170 -9.49 -11.02 -31.77
CA PRO A 170 -10.80 -11.65 -31.83
C PRO A 170 -10.72 -13.18 -31.67
N HIS A 171 -11.75 -13.80 -31.10
CA HIS A 171 -11.80 -15.25 -30.80
C HIS A 171 -11.60 -16.18 -32.01
N TRP A 172 -11.90 -15.72 -33.23
CA TRP A 172 -11.77 -16.50 -34.45
C TRP A 172 -10.34 -16.54 -35.02
N ILE A 173 -9.40 -15.75 -34.49
CA ILE A 173 -7.99 -15.79 -34.90
C ILE A 173 -7.31 -16.99 -34.21
N PRO A 174 -6.68 -17.91 -34.98
CA PRO A 174 -5.99 -19.07 -34.43
C PRO A 174 -4.87 -18.70 -33.45
N ARG A 175 -4.61 -19.59 -32.48
CA ARG A 175 -3.52 -19.42 -31.50
C ARG A 175 -2.15 -19.44 -32.18
N PHE A 176 -1.26 -18.52 -31.78
CA PHE A 176 0.13 -18.52 -32.23
C PHE A 176 0.89 -19.70 -31.62
N ARG A 177 1.90 -20.21 -32.33
CA ARG A 177 2.66 -21.40 -31.90
C ARG A 177 3.32 -21.24 -30.52
N ARG A 178 3.76 -20.03 -30.16
CA ARG A 178 4.43 -19.74 -28.87
C ARG A 178 3.49 -19.34 -27.73
N GLU A 179 2.19 -19.13 -27.97
CA GLU A 179 1.26 -18.74 -26.90
C GLU A 179 1.19 -19.70 -25.71
N PRO A 180 1.24 -21.04 -25.89
CA PRO A 180 1.30 -21.96 -24.76
C PRO A 180 2.55 -21.78 -23.89
N GLU A 181 3.70 -21.45 -24.51
CA GLU A 181 4.96 -21.22 -23.80
C GLU A 181 4.87 -19.94 -22.95
N TYR A 182 4.34 -18.85 -23.51
CA TYR A 182 4.12 -17.60 -22.77
C TYR A 182 3.10 -17.77 -21.64
N ALA A 183 1.99 -18.47 -21.90
CA ALA A 183 0.98 -18.76 -20.89
C ALA A 183 1.54 -19.61 -19.73
N ALA A 184 2.44 -20.55 -20.02
CA ALA A 184 3.11 -21.36 -19.00
C ALA A 184 4.13 -20.54 -18.19
N ALA A 185 4.85 -19.61 -18.83
CA ALA A 185 5.74 -18.69 -18.13
C ALA A 185 4.97 -17.78 -17.15
N GLN A 186 3.84 -17.21 -17.58
CA GLN A 186 2.98 -16.40 -16.70
C GLN A 186 2.40 -17.21 -15.53
N ASP A 187 2.03 -18.47 -15.74
CA ASP A 187 1.58 -19.34 -14.64
C ASP A 187 2.71 -19.69 -13.67
N ALA A 188 3.92 -19.87 -14.16
CA ALA A 188 5.09 -20.10 -13.32
C ALA A 188 5.47 -18.84 -12.51
N GLU A 189 5.30 -17.66 -13.10
CA GLU A 189 5.48 -16.38 -12.40
C GLU A 189 4.48 -16.22 -11.26
N LEU A 190 3.20 -16.58 -11.50
CA LEU A 190 2.09 -16.44 -10.54
C LEU A 190 1.87 -17.68 -9.66
N ALA A 191 2.77 -18.66 -9.72
CA ALA A 191 2.66 -19.89 -8.94
C ALA A 191 2.60 -19.57 -7.44
N GLY A 192 1.62 -20.18 -6.74
CA GLY A 192 1.37 -19.94 -5.31
C GLY A 192 0.51 -18.71 -5.00
N LEU A 193 0.29 -17.79 -5.96
CA LEU A 193 -0.46 -16.55 -5.74
C LEU A 193 -1.79 -16.47 -6.50
N ALA A 194 -2.02 -17.34 -7.49
CA ALA A 194 -3.22 -17.27 -8.35
C ALA A 194 -4.54 -17.21 -7.57
N ASP A 195 -4.71 -18.05 -6.55
CA ASP A 195 -5.92 -18.08 -5.73
C ASP A 195 -6.13 -16.78 -4.96
N HIS A 196 -5.04 -16.18 -4.45
CA HIS A 196 -5.09 -14.90 -3.73
C HIS A 196 -5.42 -13.73 -4.66
N LEU A 197 -4.84 -13.69 -5.87
CA LEU A 197 -5.16 -12.67 -6.87
C LEU A 197 -6.61 -12.78 -7.35
N SER A 198 -7.08 -13.99 -7.64
CA SER A 198 -8.49 -14.24 -8.00
C SER A 198 -9.42 -13.85 -6.85
N ALA A 199 -9.12 -14.28 -5.62
CA ALA A 199 -9.89 -13.92 -4.43
C ALA A 199 -10.00 -12.41 -4.23
N THR A 200 -8.89 -11.69 -4.45
CA THR A 200 -8.84 -10.22 -4.37
C THR A 200 -9.67 -9.58 -5.47
N LEU A 201 -9.53 -10.02 -6.72
CA LEU A 201 -10.32 -9.53 -7.84
C LEU A 201 -11.82 -9.72 -7.58
N ARG A 202 -12.23 -10.88 -7.05
CA ARG A 202 -13.63 -11.16 -6.70
C ARG A 202 -14.18 -10.30 -5.56
N ARG A 203 -13.29 -9.64 -4.79
CA ARG A 203 -13.58 -8.77 -3.65
C ARG A 203 -13.06 -7.36 -3.86
N ILE A 204 -12.99 -6.92 -5.12
CA ILE A 204 -12.25 -5.72 -5.50
C ILE A 204 -12.66 -4.45 -4.73
N ARG A 205 -13.92 -4.34 -4.29
CA ARG A 205 -14.42 -3.16 -3.58
C ARG A 205 -13.96 -3.09 -2.13
N LEU A 206 -13.37 -4.16 -1.61
CA LEU A 206 -12.62 -4.09 -0.35
C LEU A 206 -11.40 -3.16 -0.48
N LEU A 207 -10.95 -2.82 -1.69
CA LEU A 207 -9.86 -1.86 -1.87
C LEU A 207 -10.28 -0.40 -1.73
N ASP A 208 -11.55 -0.02 -1.93
CA ASP A 208 -11.94 1.39 -1.91
C ASP A 208 -11.65 2.08 -0.57
N PRO A 209 -11.96 1.47 0.60
CA PRO A 209 -11.78 2.18 1.85
C PRO A 209 -10.30 2.38 2.20
N LEU A 210 -9.38 1.55 1.67
CA LEU A 210 -7.94 1.75 1.81
C LEU A 210 -7.48 3.07 1.16
N THR A 211 -8.22 3.58 0.18
CA THR A 211 -7.88 4.86 -0.49
C THR A 211 -8.42 6.10 0.24
N ARG A 212 -9.10 5.95 1.39
CA ARG A 212 -9.75 7.09 2.08
C ARG A 212 -8.77 8.08 2.67
N ILE A 213 -7.57 7.65 3.05
CA ILE A 213 -6.60 8.48 3.75
C ILE A 213 -5.58 9.08 2.78
N SER A 214 -4.98 8.25 1.92
CA SER A 214 -3.96 8.63 0.95
C SER A 214 -4.53 9.00 -0.44
N GLY A 215 -5.83 8.78 -0.69
CA GLY A 215 -6.44 8.93 -2.02
C GLY A 215 -6.12 7.80 -3.00
N HIS A 216 -5.27 6.85 -2.61
CA HIS A 216 -4.80 5.77 -3.47
C HIS A 216 -4.13 4.63 -2.70
N VAL A 217 -4.09 3.44 -3.29
CA VAL A 217 -3.45 2.26 -2.68
C VAL A 217 -2.57 1.58 -3.70
N HIS A 218 -1.47 1.03 -3.20
CA HIS A 218 -0.56 0.25 -3.99
C HIS A 218 -0.64 -1.21 -3.60
N LEU A 219 -1.02 -2.04 -4.57
CA LEU A 219 -0.91 -3.49 -4.44
C LEU A 219 0.37 -3.94 -5.13
N PHE A 220 1.11 -4.82 -4.49
CA PHE A 220 2.33 -5.39 -5.05
C PHE A 220 2.36 -6.89 -4.93
N THR A 221 3.01 -7.49 -5.92
CA THR A 221 3.50 -8.85 -5.80
C THR A 221 4.98 -8.79 -5.42
N THR A 222 5.34 -9.38 -4.29
CA THR A 222 6.75 -9.52 -3.89
C THR A 222 7.09 -10.98 -3.68
N ARG A 223 8.34 -11.36 -3.98
CA ARG A 223 8.84 -12.66 -3.54
C ARG A 223 9.38 -12.51 -2.15
N HIS A 224 8.77 -13.21 -1.23
CA HIS A 224 9.24 -13.31 0.14
C HIS A 224 9.46 -14.78 0.44
N HIS A 225 10.71 -15.12 0.72
CA HIS A 225 11.14 -16.49 0.99
C HIS A 225 10.92 -17.50 -0.15
N GLY A 226 11.00 -17.03 -1.40
CA GLY A 226 10.83 -17.85 -2.59
C GLY A 226 9.38 -17.89 -3.10
N ASP A 227 8.41 -17.64 -2.22
CA ASP A 227 6.99 -17.59 -2.54
C ASP A 227 6.56 -16.18 -2.96
N LEU A 228 5.60 -16.10 -3.89
CA LEU A 228 5.04 -14.84 -4.35
C LEU A 228 3.85 -14.45 -3.46
N HIS A 229 3.85 -13.24 -2.92
CA HIS A 229 2.82 -12.72 -2.01
C HIS A 229 2.18 -11.47 -2.61
N LEU A 230 0.87 -11.30 -2.38
CA LEU A 230 0.16 -10.05 -2.67
C LEU A 230 0.04 -9.25 -1.38
N ILE A 231 0.60 -8.07 -1.40
CA ILE A 231 0.68 -7.19 -0.25
C ILE A 231 0.20 -5.78 -0.62
N GLU A 232 -0.35 -5.10 0.36
CA GLU A 232 -0.68 -3.69 0.27
C GLU A 232 0.47 -2.87 0.84
N ALA A 233 0.83 -1.76 0.20
CA ALA A 233 1.71 -0.76 0.81
C ALA A 233 1.09 0.64 0.85
N CYS A 234 1.40 1.33 1.94
CA CYS A 234 1.04 2.73 2.15
C CYS A 234 2.23 3.69 1.95
N GLU A 235 2.00 5.00 1.85
CA GLU A 235 3.00 5.99 1.44
C GLU A 235 3.45 6.98 2.49
N SER A 236 2.57 7.45 3.36
CA SER A 236 2.97 8.39 4.41
C SER A 236 3.74 7.68 5.53
N THR A 237 3.44 6.40 5.72
CA THR A 237 4.12 5.46 6.61
C THR A 237 4.18 4.13 5.87
N PRO A 238 5.32 3.78 5.24
CA PRO A 238 5.44 2.63 4.35
C PRO A 238 5.31 1.31 5.12
N THR A 239 4.09 0.89 5.38
CA THR A 239 3.79 -0.41 5.98
C THR A 239 3.37 -1.40 4.92
N VAL A 240 3.70 -2.67 5.12
CA VAL A 240 3.34 -3.75 4.21
C VAL A 240 2.53 -4.76 4.98
N LEU A 241 1.23 -4.84 4.67
CA LEU A 241 0.36 -5.82 5.31
C LEU A 241 -0.18 -6.82 4.27
N PRO A 242 -0.35 -8.08 4.69
CA PRO A 242 -1.27 -8.98 4.01
C PRO A 242 -2.60 -8.26 3.74
N LEU A 243 -3.10 -8.33 2.51
CA LEU A 243 -4.31 -7.60 2.13
C LEU A 243 -5.52 -7.92 3.03
N TRP A 244 -5.59 -9.14 3.54
CA TRP A 244 -6.71 -9.61 4.36
C TRP A 244 -6.64 -9.11 5.80
N THR A 245 -5.44 -8.86 6.31
CA THR A 245 -5.23 -8.36 7.68
C THR A 245 -5.30 -6.84 7.73
N SER A 246 -5.03 -6.12 6.63
CA SER A 246 -5.12 -4.66 6.59
C SER A 246 -6.54 -4.10 6.64
N ARG A 247 -7.57 -4.96 6.57
CA ARG A 247 -8.94 -4.53 6.29
C ARG A 247 -9.92 -4.64 7.44
N SER A 248 -9.57 -5.34 8.53
CA SER A 248 -10.49 -5.67 9.63
C SER A 248 -11.88 -6.11 9.11
N VAL A 249 -11.92 -6.79 7.95
CA VAL A 249 -13.17 -7.15 7.29
C VAL A 249 -13.80 -8.34 7.99
N PRO A 250 -15.15 -8.42 8.04
CA PRO A 250 -15.83 -9.58 8.61
C PRO A 250 -15.29 -10.88 8.03
N ALA A 251 -15.02 -11.87 8.88
CA ALA A 251 -14.46 -13.16 8.49
C ALA A 251 -15.24 -13.84 7.35
N ALA A 252 -16.55 -13.63 7.26
CA ALA A 252 -17.40 -14.11 6.17
C ALA A 252 -16.98 -13.62 4.77
N LEU A 253 -16.18 -12.55 4.69
CA LEU A 253 -15.63 -12.01 3.45
C LEU A 253 -14.19 -12.44 3.19
N TRP A 254 -13.56 -13.20 4.08
CA TRP A 254 -12.22 -13.74 3.85
C TRP A 254 -12.28 -14.80 2.73
N PRO A 255 -11.19 -15.01 1.98
CA PRO A 255 -11.16 -16.07 1.00
C PRO A 255 -10.94 -17.42 1.68
N ALA A 256 -11.76 -18.41 1.33
CA ALA A 256 -11.48 -19.80 1.66
C ALA A 256 -10.45 -20.33 0.64
N VAL A 257 -9.17 -20.37 1.04
CA VAL A 257 -8.06 -20.84 0.19
C VAL A 257 -7.51 -22.14 0.79
N PRO A 258 -7.00 -23.08 -0.03
CA PRO A 258 -6.30 -24.24 0.52
C PRO A 258 -5.15 -23.82 1.43
N VAL A 259 -4.96 -24.53 2.53
CA VAL A 259 -3.80 -24.35 3.40
C VAL A 259 -2.54 -24.68 2.60
N PRO A 260 -1.52 -23.81 2.55
CA PRO A 260 -0.29 -24.07 1.81
C PRO A 260 0.46 -25.28 2.36
N ALA A 261 1.29 -25.92 1.53
CA ALA A 261 2.13 -27.05 1.93
C ALA A 261 3.61 -26.63 2.03
N PRO A 262 4.33 -26.96 3.12
CA PRO A 262 3.84 -27.58 4.35
C PRO A 262 2.91 -26.64 5.12
N GLY A 263 1.88 -27.19 5.78
CA GLY A 263 0.95 -26.41 6.59
C GLY A 263 1.64 -25.69 7.77
N PRO A 264 0.88 -24.91 8.55
CA PRO A 264 1.42 -24.21 9.72
C PRO A 264 2.14 -25.15 10.67
N ALA A 265 3.20 -24.64 11.31
CA ALA A 265 3.78 -25.31 12.46
C ALA A 265 2.73 -25.43 13.58
N ASP A 266 2.90 -26.40 14.47
CA ASP A 266 2.14 -26.45 15.72
C ASP A 266 2.43 -25.16 16.53
N PRO A 267 1.40 -24.39 16.98
CA PRO A 267 1.61 -23.15 17.74
C PRO A 267 2.53 -23.31 18.94
N ARG A 268 2.41 -24.44 19.65
CA ARG A 268 3.21 -24.72 20.84
C ARG A 268 4.68 -24.91 20.48
N ALA A 269 4.95 -25.70 19.44
CA ALA A 269 6.30 -25.88 18.91
C ALA A 269 6.90 -24.57 18.36
N ALA A 270 6.10 -23.74 17.68
CA ALA A 270 6.56 -22.48 17.10
C ALA A 270 6.98 -21.46 18.17
N VAL A 271 6.14 -21.28 19.19
CA VAL A 271 6.41 -20.41 20.35
C VAL A 271 7.67 -20.85 21.10
N LEU A 272 7.80 -22.14 21.37
CA LEU A 272 9.01 -22.69 22.01
C LEU A 272 10.24 -22.53 21.12
N GLY A 273 10.11 -22.76 19.82
CA GLY A 273 11.18 -22.62 18.84
C GLY A 273 11.73 -21.19 18.81
N LEU A 274 10.83 -20.19 18.77
CA LEU A 274 11.20 -18.78 18.78
C LEU A 274 11.95 -18.40 20.05
N LEU A 275 11.44 -18.78 21.24
CA LEU A 275 12.10 -18.46 22.50
C LEU A 275 13.47 -19.15 22.61
N ASN A 276 13.58 -20.41 22.20
CA ASN A 276 14.85 -21.14 22.21
C ASN A 276 15.91 -20.49 21.31
N GLU A 277 15.50 -19.91 20.19
CA GLU A 277 16.38 -19.25 19.24
C GLU A 277 16.82 -17.87 19.73
N ALA A 278 15.86 -17.03 20.17
CA ALA A 278 16.14 -15.65 20.53
C ALA A 278 16.65 -15.49 21.97
N GLU A 279 16.20 -16.32 22.91
CA GLU A 279 16.41 -16.17 24.36
C GLU A 279 16.59 -17.54 25.06
N HIS A 280 17.54 -18.34 24.59
CA HIS A 280 17.78 -19.71 25.09
C HIS A 280 17.84 -19.85 26.62
N ASP A 281 18.43 -18.87 27.31
CA ASP A 281 18.58 -18.88 28.78
C ASP A 281 17.24 -18.78 29.53
N TYR A 282 16.19 -18.29 28.86
CA TYR A 282 14.83 -18.17 29.39
C TYR A 282 13.91 -19.29 28.91
N ALA A 283 14.39 -20.19 28.06
CA ALA A 283 13.61 -21.30 27.56
C ALA A 283 13.20 -22.25 28.71
N PRO A 284 11.90 -22.53 28.87
CA PRO A 284 11.45 -23.45 29.91
C PRO A 284 11.99 -24.85 29.64
N SER A 285 12.34 -25.57 30.73
CA SER A 285 12.81 -26.96 30.61
C SER A 285 11.82 -27.78 29.79
N PRO A 286 12.29 -28.65 28.87
CA PRO A 286 11.41 -29.51 28.07
C PRO A 286 10.56 -30.47 28.92
N THR A 287 10.94 -30.70 30.19
CA THR A 287 10.20 -31.51 31.16
C THR A 287 9.20 -30.72 32.01
N SER A 288 9.11 -29.40 31.82
CA SER A 288 8.23 -28.56 32.61
C SER A 288 6.80 -28.56 32.07
N ASP A 289 5.82 -28.68 32.97
CA ASP A 289 4.40 -28.58 32.59
C ASP A 289 4.13 -27.22 31.96
N HIS A 290 3.32 -27.17 30.89
CA HIS A 290 2.91 -25.94 30.22
C HIS A 290 4.09 -25.10 29.67
N SER A 291 5.15 -25.76 29.18
CA SER A 291 6.35 -25.08 28.65
C SER A 291 6.02 -24.06 27.56
N ALA A 292 5.16 -24.41 26.60
CA ALA A 292 4.75 -23.50 25.52
C ALA A 292 3.97 -22.28 26.03
N ALA A 293 3.04 -22.47 26.96
CA ALA A 293 2.28 -21.36 27.54
C ALA A 293 3.17 -20.41 28.36
N ARG A 294 4.14 -20.95 29.10
CA ARG A 294 5.15 -20.11 29.78
C ARG A 294 6.01 -19.32 28.79
N ALA A 295 6.40 -19.95 27.69
CA ALA A 295 7.15 -19.28 26.63
C ALA A 295 6.33 -18.17 25.97
N LEU A 296 5.03 -18.40 25.72
CA LEU A 296 4.13 -17.38 25.20
C LEU A 296 4.00 -16.18 26.16
N CYS A 297 3.84 -16.44 27.47
CA CYS A 297 3.86 -15.37 28.47
C CYS A 297 5.16 -14.55 28.40
N HIS A 298 6.32 -15.20 28.30
CA HIS A 298 7.61 -14.51 28.21
C HIS A 298 7.72 -13.66 26.94
N ILE A 299 7.32 -14.19 25.78
CA ILE A 299 7.33 -13.45 24.51
C ILE A 299 6.46 -12.19 24.62
N ALA A 300 5.30 -12.30 25.25
CA ALA A 300 4.38 -11.18 25.50
C ALA A 300 4.83 -10.23 26.64
N GLY A 301 6.01 -10.44 27.23
CA GLY A 301 6.53 -9.61 28.33
C GLY A 301 5.81 -9.82 29.67
N LEU A 302 5.09 -10.94 29.81
CA LEU A 302 4.29 -11.27 30.97
C LEU A 302 4.98 -12.24 31.92
N SER A 303 4.64 -12.15 33.22
CA SER A 303 5.11 -13.09 34.22
C SER A 303 4.47 -14.48 34.05
N ALA A 304 5.21 -15.55 34.31
CA ALA A 304 4.72 -16.93 34.25
C ALA A 304 3.88 -17.34 35.48
N ASN A 305 2.92 -16.50 35.88
CA ASN A 305 2.00 -16.82 36.97
C ASN A 305 0.97 -17.89 36.53
N PRO A 306 0.36 -18.66 37.45
CA PRO A 306 -0.55 -19.75 37.09
C PRO A 306 -1.78 -19.32 36.28
N LEU A 307 -2.31 -18.12 36.55
CA LEU A 307 -3.50 -17.59 35.85
C LEU A 307 -3.18 -17.27 34.39
N LEU A 308 -2.05 -16.60 34.14
CA LEU A 308 -1.58 -16.22 32.81
C LEU A 308 -1.12 -17.44 32.01
N VAL A 309 -0.50 -18.43 32.66
CA VAL A 309 -0.17 -19.70 32.00
C VAL A 309 -1.43 -20.45 31.56
N GLN A 310 -2.50 -20.46 32.37
CA GLN A 310 -3.79 -21.02 31.97
C GLN A 310 -4.43 -20.25 30.81
N ALA A 311 -4.37 -18.91 30.85
CA ALA A 311 -4.85 -18.08 29.75
C ALA A 311 -4.07 -18.36 28.45
N ALA A 312 -2.75 -18.46 28.54
CA ALA A 312 -1.87 -18.78 27.41
C ALA A 312 -2.10 -20.19 26.85
N GLU A 313 -2.42 -21.20 27.67
CA GLU A 313 -2.84 -22.52 27.16
C GLU A 313 -4.14 -22.45 26.36
N HIS A 314 -5.15 -21.75 26.89
CA HIS A 314 -6.42 -21.53 26.19
C HIS A 314 -6.19 -20.83 24.84
N VAL A 315 -5.34 -19.80 24.82
CA VAL A 315 -4.94 -19.10 23.59
C VAL A 315 -4.27 -20.04 22.59
N LEU A 316 -3.33 -20.87 23.03
CA LEU A 316 -2.63 -21.84 22.16
C LEU A 316 -3.59 -22.88 21.57
N ASP A 317 -4.61 -23.29 22.34
CA ASP A 317 -5.67 -24.16 21.82
C ASP A 317 -6.52 -23.45 20.77
N VAL A 318 -6.95 -22.21 21.01
CA VAL A 318 -7.69 -21.44 20.00
C VAL A 318 -6.85 -21.23 18.74
N ALA A 319 -5.58 -20.85 18.88
CA ALA A 319 -4.66 -20.73 17.75
C ALA A 319 -4.58 -22.04 16.96
N THR A 320 -4.47 -23.19 17.61
CA THR A 320 -4.43 -24.50 16.93
C THR A 320 -5.67 -24.73 16.06
N HIS A 321 -6.86 -24.38 16.55
CA HIS A 321 -8.12 -24.54 15.80
C HIS A 321 -8.23 -23.54 14.64
N VAL A 322 -7.90 -22.27 14.88
CA VAL A 322 -7.88 -21.21 13.86
C VAL A 322 -7.04 -21.63 12.67
N LEU A 323 -5.85 -22.17 12.95
CA LEU A 323 -4.87 -22.53 11.95
C LEU A 323 -5.20 -23.80 11.16
N ALA A 324 -6.09 -24.66 11.70
CA ALA A 324 -6.58 -25.83 11.01
C ALA A 324 -7.70 -25.51 10.00
N ASP A 325 -8.29 -24.31 10.08
CA ASP A 325 -9.41 -23.89 9.24
C ASP A 325 -8.92 -23.21 7.94
N PRO A 326 -9.27 -23.75 6.74
CA PRO A 326 -8.96 -23.11 5.46
C PRO A 326 -9.48 -21.67 5.32
N ALA A 327 -10.50 -21.26 6.08
CA ALA A 327 -10.98 -19.88 6.11
C ALA A 327 -9.92 -18.88 6.60
N HIS A 328 -8.92 -19.35 7.36
CA HIS A 328 -7.84 -18.53 7.90
C HIS A 328 -6.48 -18.81 7.23
N ALA A 329 -6.46 -19.56 6.12
CA ALA A 329 -5.22 -19.86 5.39
C ALA A 329 -4.48 -18.61 4.90
N SER A 330 -5.20 -17.50 4.68
CA SER A 330 -4.61 -16.23 4.29
C SER A 330 -3.68 -15.61 5.34
N VAL A 331 -3.77 -16.02 6.61
CA VAL A 331 -2.89 -15.53 7.70
C VAL A 331 -1.43 -15.95 7.45
N TYR A 332 -1.19 -17.06 6.76
CA TYR A 332 0.16 -17.54 6.43
C TYR A 332 0.80 -16.84 5.24
N ALA A 333 -0.02 -16.47 4.27
CA ALA A 333 0.40 -16.28 2.89
C ALA A 333 0.96 -14.87 2.59
N ALA A 334 1.52 -14.18 3.59
CA ALA A 334 1.97 -12.79 3.42
C ALA A 334 3.00 -12.31 4.47
N GLY A 335 3.87 -13.21 4.94
CA GLY A 335 4.98 -12.83 5.83
C GLY A 335 4.65 -12.86 7.33
N GLY A 336 3.49 -13.38 7.71
CA GLY A 336 3.09 -13.66 9.08
C GLY A 336 2.29 -12.54 9.77
N TRP A 337 1.73 -12.86 10.93
CA TRP A 337 0.86 -11.99 11.73
C TRP A 337 1.62 -10.89 12.49
N ALA A 338 2.96 -10.94 12.52
CA ALA A 338 3.79 -9.96 13.20
C ALA A 338 3.57 -8.51 12.71
N GLY A 339 3.19 -8.31 11.45
CA GLY A 339 2.83 -6.99 10.93
C GLY A 339 1.63 -6.36 11.63
N SER A 340 0.60 -7.17 11.94
CA SER A 340 -0.56 -6.69 12.71
C SER A 340 -0.13 -6.24 14.11
N CYS A 341 0.80 -6.96 14.76
CA CYS A 341 1.35 -6.59 16.07
C CYS A 341 2.09 -5.25 16.06
N ARG A 342 2.61 -4.80 14.91
CA ARG A 342 3.30 -3.50 14.78
C ARG A 342 2.37 -2.29 14.65
N THR A 343 1.09 -2.51 14.32
CA THR A 343 0.12 -1.41 14.12
C THR A 343 -0.42 -0.77 15.41
N PHE A 344 0.04 -1.25 16.57
CA PHE A 344 -0.49 -0.88 17.88
C PHE A 344 -0.03 0.48 18.47
N PRO A 345 1.00 1.19 17.95
CA PRO A 345 1.23 2.59 18.29
C PRO A 345 0.97 3.55 17.11
N GLU A 346 0.13 4.55 17.38
CA GLU A 346 0.00 5.83 16.66
C GLU A 346 -0.41 5.82 15.18
N GLY A 347 -1.71 6.04 14.94
CA GLY A 347 -2.18 6.92 13.86
C GLY A 347 -1.77 6.57 12.43
N THR A 348 -1.47 5.31 12.14
CA THR A 348 -1.12 4.89 10.78
C THR A 348 -2.35 4.78 9.89
N VAL A 349 -2.10 4.76 8.58
CA VAL A 349 -3.08 4.83 7.49
C VAL A 349 -4.10 3.66 7.46
N HIS A 350 -3.94 2.69 8.35
CA HIS A 350 -4.83 1.51 8.44
C HIS A 350 -6.00 1.68 9.42
N GLY A 351 -6.10 2.84 10.09
CA GLY A 351 -7.19 3.17 11.02
C GLY A 351 -6.73 3.21 12.47
N SER A 352 -7.59 3.76 13.35
CA SER A 352 -7.33 3.87 14.79
C SER A 352 -7.51 2.55 15.55
N ASP A 353 -8.11 1.55 14.90
CA ASP A 353 -8.58 0.33 15.55
C ASP A 353 -7.80 -0.87 14.97
N PRO A 354 -7.04 -1.61 15.79
CA PRO A 354 -6.27 -2.77 15.32
C PRO A 354 -7.19 -3.83 14.73
N CYS A 355 -6.70 -4.57 13.73
CA CYS A 355 -7.42 -5.71 13.20
C CYS A 355 -7.44 -6.83 14.25
N PRO A 356 -8.62 -7.25 14.73
CA PRO A 356 -8.68 -8.35 15.67
C PRO A 356 -8.13 -9.63 15.02
N PRO A 357 -7.31 -10.42 15.72
CA PRO A 357 -6.81 -11.69 15.22
C PRO A 357 -7.94 -12.68 14.96
N PRO A 358 -7.81 -13.55 13.94
CA PRO A 358 -8.66 -14.72 13.78
C PRO A 358 -8.74 -15.54 15.06
N GLY A 359 -9.97 -15.82 15.50
CA GLY A 359 -10.24 -16.46 16.79
C GLY A 359 -10.38 -15.50 17.97
N ALA A 360 -10.32 -14.18 17.78
CA ALA A 360 -10.56 -13.20 18.85
C ALA A 360 -11.93 -13.40 19.54
N GLU A 361 -12.98 -13.69 18.78
CA GLU A 361 -14.31 -14.00 19.33
C GLU A 361 -14.27 -15.28 20.18
N THR A 362 -13.63 -16.34 19.68
CA THR A 362 -13.52 -17.63 20.39
C THR A 362 -12.64 -17.55 21.63
N VAL A 363 -11.52 -16.82 21.57
CA VAL A 363 -10.60 -16.72 22.71
C VAL A 363 -11.21 -15.91 23.85
N THR A 364 -12.08 -14.94 23.52
CA THR A 364 -12.76 -14.08 24.50
C THR A 364 -14.12 -14.60 24.97
N ASP A 365 -14.62 -15.71 24.39
CA ASP A 365 -15.84 -16.41 24.80
C ASP A 365 -15.62 -17.22 26.10
N LEU A 366 -15.29 -16.49 27.16
CA LEU A 366 -15.13 -17.01 28.51
C LEU A 366 -16.18 -16.38 29.44
N PRO A 367 -16.54 -17.07 30.54
CA PRO A 367 -17.40 -16.49 31.56
C PRO A 367 -16.84 -15.15 32.06
N GLU A 368 -17.70 -14.16 32.24
CA GLU A 368 -17.29 -12.79 32.60
C GLU A 368 -16.42 -12.74 33.87
N GLU A 369 -16.68 -13.61 34.85
CA GLU A 369 -15.86 -13.76 36.06
C GLU A 369 -14.41 -14.19 35.79
N ALA A 370 -14.18 -14.99 34.74
CA ALA A 370 -12.84 -15.38 34.32
C ALA A 370 -12.10 -14.20 33.67
N LEU A 371 -12.78 -13.46 32.79
CA LEU A 371 -12.25 -12.25 32.17
C LEU A 371 -11.91 -11.18 33.21
N GLN A 372 -12.80 -10.93 34.17
CA GLN A 372 -12.57 -10.00 35.28
C GLN A 372 -11.37 -10.41 36.15
N ARG A 373 -11.19 -11.71 36.42
CA ARG A 373 -10.02 -12.21 37.16
C ARG A 373 -8.72 -11.92 36.42
N LEU A 374 -8.72 -12.09 35.10
CA LEU A 374 -7.58 -11.77 34.25
C LEU A 374 -7.32 -10.26 34.24
N GLY A 375 -8.32 -9.43 33.95
CA GLY A 375 -8.15 -7.97 33.89
C GLY A 375 -7.73 -7.33 35.22
N ARG A 376 -8.05 -7.94 36.37
CA ARG A 376 -7.51 -7.49 37.67
C ARG A 376 -5.99 -7.56 37.76
N HIS A 377 -5.35 -8.43 36.98
CA HIS A 377 -3.88 -8.53 36.93
C HIS A 377 -3.25 -7.33 36.21
N PHE A 378 -3.98 -6.72 35.26
CA PHE A 378 -3.50 -5.65 34.39
C PHE A 378 -4.01 -4.27 34.79
N SER A 379 -5.04 -4.21 35.64
CA SER A 379 -5.54 -2.95 36.18
C SER A 379 -4.61 -2.40 37.27
N SER A 380 -4.18 -1.15 37.12
CA SER A 380 -3.36 -0.46 38.12
C SER A 380 -4.13 -0.10 39.41
N ARG A 381 -5.47 -0.05 39.36
CA ARG A 381 -6.37 0.20 40.51
C ARG A 381 -7.60 -0.71 40.48
N PRO A 382 -7.45 -2.03 40.65
CA PRO A 382 -8.53 -2.99 40.43
C PRO A 382 -9.72 -2.84 41.40
N SER A 383 -9.55 -2.15 42.52
CA SER A 383 -10.63 -1.83 43.47
C SER A 383 -11.57 -0.72 42.98
N ASP A 384 -11.08 0.16 42.12
CA ASP A 384 -11.76 1.38 41.67
C ASP A 384 -12.24 1.26 40.21
N THR A 385 -11.73 0.25 39.49
CA THR A 385 -12.11 -0.11 38.12
C THR A 385 -13.44 -0.84 38.10
N SER A 386 -14.34 -0.50 37.17
CA SER A 386 -15.64 -1.17 37.08
C SER A 386 -15.48 -2.64 36.68
N LEU A 387 -16.45 -3.49 37.04
CA LEU A 387 -16.42 -4.91 36.66
C LEU A 387 -16.42 -5.10 35.13
N THR A 388 -17.08 -4.20 34.40
CA THR A 388 -17.09 -4.20 32.93
C THR A 388 -15.71 -3.87 32.38
N ASP A 389 -15.07 -2.80 32.87
CA ASP A 389 -13.72 -2.42 32.43
C ASP A 389 -12.68 -3.51 32.75
N LEU A 390 -12.85 -4.24 33.87
CA LEU A 390 -12.01 -5.40 34.19
C LEU A 390 -12.25 -6.57 33.24
N ALA A 391 -13.48 -6.81 32.81
CA ALA A 391 -13.77 -7.83 31.81
C ALA A 391 -13.15 -7.46 30.47
N ASP A 392 -13.27 -6.19 30.06
CA ASP A 392 -12.71 -5.68 28.81
C ASP A 392 -11.18 -5.76 28.82
N ALA A 393 -10.51 -5.33 29.88
CA ALA A 393 -9.06 -5.52 30.04
C ALA A 393 -8.65 -7.01 29.95
N GLY A 394 -9.46 -7.91 30.51
CA GLY A 394 -9.23 -9.35 30.36
C GLY A 394 -9.36 -9.84 28.91
N ARG A 395 -10.33 -9.30 28.14
CA ARG A 395 -10.49 -9.64 26.72
C ARG A 395 -9.32 -9.14 25.88
N GLU A 396 -8.90 -7.89 26.11
CA GLU A 396 -7.77 -7.26 25.42
C GLU A 396 -6.49 -8.10 25.57
N GLU A 397 -6.21 -8.59 26.78
CA GLU A 397 -5.00 -9.39 27.05
C GLU A 397 -5.05 -10.79 26.44
N LEU A 398 -6.23 -11.43 26.35
CA LEU A 398 -6.38 -12.69 25.62
C LEU A 398 -6.14 -12.49 24.12
N VAL A 399 -6.61 -11.36 23.58
CA VAL A 399 -6.38 -10.98 22.18
C VAL A 399 -4.88 -10.73 21.94
N HIS A 400 -4.20 -9.99 22.82
CA HIS A 400 -2.76 -9.75 22.71
C HIS A 400 -1.93 -11.04 22.78
N LEU A 401 -2.29 -11.98 23.66
CA LEU A 401 -1.63 -13.29 23.70
C LEU A 401 -1.86 -14.06 22.39
N LEU A 402 -3.06 -13.99 21.82
CA LEU A 402 -3.39 -14.62 20.54
C LEU A 402 -2.59 -14.00 19.40
N ASP A 403 -2.40 -12.68 19.39
CA ASP A 403 -1.55 -11.99 18.42
C ASP A 403 -0.12 -12.56 18.44
N TRP A 404 0.51 -12.68 19.61
CA TRP A 404 1.87 -13.22 19.69
C TRP A 404 1.95 -14.71 19.33
N ALA A 405 0.94 -15.50 19.66
CA ALA A 405 0.87 -16.91 19.27
C ALA A 405 0.76 -17.04 17.73
N LEU A 406 -0.11 -16.25 17.10
CA LEU A 406 -0.26 -16.21 15.66
C LEU A 406 0.98 -15.65 14.97
N ALA A 407 1.64 -14.63 15.53
CA ALA A 407 2.88 -14.08 14.98
C ALA A 407 4.02 -15.09 15.01
N ALA A 408 4.15 -15.86 16.10
CA ALA A 408 5.16 -16.91 16.20
C ALA A 408 4.92 -18.07 15.23
N VAL A 409 3.67 -18.55 15.09
CA VAL A 409 3.35 -19.71 14.26
C VAL A 409 3.29 -19.41 12.76
N THR A 410 2.97 -18.17 12.40
CA THR A 410 2.99 -17.70 11.01
C THR A 410 4.30 -17.01 10.64
N ARG A 411 5.29 -17.05 11.56
CA ARG A 411 6.67 -16.63 11.27
C ARG A 411 7.19 -17.41 10.05
N PRO A 412 7.75 -16.73 9.04
CA PRO A 412 8.21 -17.40 7.85
C PRO A 412 9.33 -18.43 8.06
N ALA A 413 9.39 -19.45 7.20
CA ALA A 413 10.32 -20.57 7.33
C ALA A 413 11.76 -20.24 6.92
N ASN A 414 11.94 -19.58 5.76
CA ASN A 414 13.21 -18.90 5.48
C ASN A 414 13.21 -17.66 6.36
N ARG A 415 14.30 -17.38 7.05
CA ARG A 415 14.38 -16.28 8.03
C ARG A 415 15.83 -15.82 8.14
N PRO A 416 16.07 -14.56 8.56
CA PRO A 416 17.39 -14.09 8.92
C PRO A 416 18.10 -15.09 9.83
N ASP A 417 19.35 -15.43 9.52
CA ASP A 417 20.20 -16.17 10.44
C ASP A 417 20.77 -15.19 11.46
N TRP A 418 20.18 -15.20 12.66
CA TRP A 418 20.52 -14.26 13.72
C TRP A 418 21.81 -14.66 14.41
N THR A 419 22.75 -13.71 14.49
CA THR A 419 24.00 -13.88 15.22
C THR A 419 23.93 -13.15 16.56
N ARG A 420 24.40 -13.79 17.63
CA ARG A 420 24.42 -13.18 18.96
C ARG A 420 25.75 -12.46 19.19
N ASN A 421 25.69 -11.19 19.56
CA ASN A 421 26.86 -10.43 19.99
C ASN A 421 27.31 -10.89 21.39
N GLU A 422 28.57 -11.32 21.51
CA GLU A 422 29.14 -11.87 22.74
C GLU A 422 29.17 -10.87 23.91
N THR A 423 29.19 -9.57 23.64
CA THR A 423 29.39 -8.54 24.68
C THR A 423 28.09 -8.10 25.34
N ASN A 424 27.01 -7.97 24.56
CA ASN A 424 25.74 -7.41 25.02
C ASN A 424 24.53 -8.32 24.73
N SER A 425 24.75 -9.53 24.21
CA SER A 425 23.71 -10.50 23.84
C SER A 425 22.66 -9.98 22.85
N THR A 426 22.94 -8.86 22.16
CA THR A 426 22.09 -8.34 21.08
C THR A 426 22.15 -9.30 19.90
N LEU A 427 21.01 -9.61 19.33
CA LEU A 427 20.91 -10.37 18.10
C LEU A 427 21.06 -9.41 16.92
N GLN A 428 21.81 -9.81 15.90
CA GLN A 428 22.02 -9.03 14.70
C GLN A 428 22.03 -9.90 13.45
N HIS A 429 21.55 -9.33 12.35
CA HIS A 429 21.62 -9.94 11.03
C HIS A 429 21.90 -8.86 9.99
N THR A 430 22.66 -9.23 8.96
CA THR A 430 22.90 -8.37 7.80
C THR A 430 22.73 -9.17 6.52
N GLN A 431 22.06 -8.58 5.53
CA GLN A 431 21.92 -9.15 4.20
C GLN A 431 22.15 -8.10 3.13
N THR A 432 22.82 -8.48 2.05
CA THR A 432 22.93 -7.62 0.86
C THR A 432 21.58 -7.50 0.18
N LEU A 433 21.23 -6.31 -0.30
CA LEU A 433 19.99 -6.12 -1.04
C LEU A 433 20.03 -6.90 -2.37
N PRO A 434 18.94 -7.58 -2.75
CA PRO A 434 18.89 -8.29 -4.02
C PRO A 434 18.96 -7.30 -5.19
N ASP A 435 19.77 -7.66 -6.18
CA ASP A 435 19.92 -6.96 -7.46
C ASP A 435 20.47 -5.53 -7.38
N ARG A 436 21.16 -5.14 -6.29
CA ARG A 436 21.74 -3.78 -6.12
C ARG A 436 22.80 -3.70 -5.00
N ASP A 437 23.48 -2.55 -4.95
CA ASP A 437 24.36 -2.18 -3.83
C ASP A 437 23.55 -1.79 -2.59
N GLY A 438 24.08 -2.07 -1.41
CA GLY A 438 23.45 -1.80 -0.12
C GLY A 438 23.23 -3.03 0.74
N THR A 439 23.10 -2.77 2.04
CA THR A 439 22.98 -3.79 3.09
C THR A 439 21.76 -3.47 3.94
N LEU A 440 20.89 -4.45 4.14
CA LEU A 440 19.83 -4.38 5.14
C LEU A 440 20.35 -4.98 6.45
N SER A 441 20.29 -4.20 7.52
CA SER A 441 20.78 -4.54 8.84
C SER A 441 19.62 -4.61 9.84
N LEU A 442 19.55 -5.69 10.61
CA LEU A 442 18.54 -5.90 11.65
C LEU A 442 19.25 -6.10 12.99
N THR A 443 18.72 -5.50 14.05
CA THR A 443 19.16 -5.78 15.43
C THR A 443 17.97 -5.95 16.37
N ALA A 444 18.12 -6.79 17.39
CA ALA A 444 17.16 -6.98 18.48
C ALA A 444 17.92 -7.10 19.81
N THR A 445 17.74 -6.11 20.70
CA THR A 445 18.41 -6.06 22.01
C THR A 445 17.71 -6.94 23.04
N THR A 446 18.40 -7.24 24.14
CA THR A 446 17.84 -7.99 25.28
C THR A 446 16.72 -7.25 26.02
N THR A 447 16.60 -5.93 25.82
CA THR A 447 15.50 -5.11 26.38
C THR A 447 14.30 -5.02 25.43
N GLY A 448 14.29 -5.81 24.34
CA GLY A 448 13.22 -5.81 23.36
C GLY A 448 13.25 -4.64 22.36
N VAL A 449 14.33 -3.86 22.29
CA VAL A 449 14.44 -2.80 21.27
C VAL A 449 14.93 -3.42 19.97
N TYR A 450 14.19 -3.25 18.89
CA TYR A 450 14.66 -3.63 17.56
C TYR A 450 14.99 -2.42 16.70
N ARG A 451 15.85 -2.63 15.71
CA ARG A 451 16.23 -1.63 14.71
C ARG A 451 16.40 -2.28 13.36
N VAL A 452 15.88 -1.64 12.32
CA VAL A 452 16.12 -2.00 10.92
C VAL A 452 16.72 -0.80 10.20
N SER A 453 17.83 -0.98 9.50
CA SER A 453 18.48 0.06 8.71
C SER A 453 18.92 -0.45 7.33
N LEU A 454 19.00 0.48 6.39
CA LEU A 454 19.53 0.29 5.05
C LEU A 454 20.82 1.10 4.96
N ASP A 455 21.94 0.41 4.82
CA ASP A 455 23.26 1.00 4.84
C ASP A 455 23.91 0.85 3.46
N THR A 456 24.88 1.70 3.12
CA THR A 456 25.75 1.55 1.94
C THR A 456 24.99 1.53 0.60
N LEU A 457 23.92 2.32 0.47
CA LEU A 457 23.02 2.26 -0.69
C LEU A 457 23.68 2.75 -2.00
N GLY A 458 24.89 3.31 -1.92
CA GLY A 458 25.62 3.83 -3.08
C GLY A 458 24.91 5.03 -3.71
N LEU A 459 24.01 5.66 -2.95
CA LEU A 459 23.26 6.83 -3.37
C LEU A 459 24.12 8.06 -3.10
N SER A 460 24.62 8.69 -4.17
CA SER A 460 25.36 9.95 -4.10
C SER A 460 24.63 11.05 -3.34
N ASP A 461 23.31 10.93 -3.22
CA ASP A 461 22.42 11.91 -2.64
C ASP A 461 22.34 11.80 -1.11
N LEU A 462 22.79 10.68 -0.53
CA LEU A 462 22.89 10.44 0.91
C LEU A 462 24.33 10.55 1.45
N SER A 463 25.30 10.95 0.62
CA SER A 463 26.71 10.99 1.03
C SER A 463 27.00 11.97 2.17
N ASP A 464 26.12 12.97 2.36
CA ASP A 464 26.19 13.95 3.45
C ASP A 464 25.40 13.52 4.71
N GLU A 465 24.66 12.40 4.65
CA GLU A 465 23.76 11.88 5.70
C GLU A 465 24.11 10.43 6.11
N ASP A 466 25.41 10.14 6.28
CA ASP A 466 25.96 8.85 6.76
C ASP A 466 25.60 7.59 5.93
N ASP A 467 25.12 7.73 4.69
CA ASP A 467 24.72 6.62 3.76
C ASP A 467 23.90 5.52 4.45
N THR A 468 23.14 5.92 5.47
CA THR A 468 22.38 5.05 6.37
C THR A 468 20.98 5.59 6.53
N VAL A 469 20.00 4.83 6.08
CA VAL A 469 18.58 5.12 6.29
C VAL A 469 18.07 4.21 7.40
N GLU A 470 17.80 4.79 8.57
CA GLU A 470 17.09 4.06 9.63
C GLU A 470 15.63 3.89 9.20
N TRP A 471 15.23 2.64 8.99
CA TRP A 471 13.86 2.29 8.60
C TRP A 471 12.92 2.40 9.81
N GLU A 472 13.33 1.79 10.91
CA GLU A 472 12.52 1.72 12.12
C GLU A 472 13.39 1.42 13.34
N ARG A 473 12.94 1.96 14.48
CA ARG A 473 13.50 1.66 15.79
C ARG A 473 12.41 1.75 16.85
N GLU A 474 11.99 0.61 17.38
CA GLU A 474 10.87 0.52 18.31
C GLU A 474 11.13 -0.50 19.44
N ALA A 475 10.29 -0.46 20.47
CA ALA A 475 10.34 -1.38 21.60
C ALA A 475 9.26 -2.47 21.49
N ALA A 476 9.65 -3.72 21.69
CA ALA A 476 8.80 -4.89 21.80
C ALA A 476 8.77 -5.40 23.27
N PRO A 477 7.78 -6.23 23.65
CA PRO A 477 7.67 -6.75 25.02
C PRO A 477 8.84 -7.67 25.46
N SER A 478 9.57 -8.26 24.52
CA SER A 478 10.71 -9.17 24.76
C SER A 478 11.69 -9.13 23.58
N GLN A 479 12.89 -9.72 23.74
CA GLN A 479 13.84 -9.87 22.62
C GLN A 479 13.27 -10.82 21.54
N SER A 480 12.54 -11.86 21.94
CA SER A 480 11.84 -12.77 21.01
C SER A 480 10.76 -12.07 20.19
N ALA A 481 9.98 -11.19 20.81
CA ALA A 481 9.03 -10.33 20.10
C ALA A 481 9.76 -9.35 19.16
N ALA A 482 10.84 -8.73 19.64
CA ALA A 482 11.67 -7.82 18.85
C ALA A 482 12.22 -8.48 17.57
N VAL A 483 12.60 -9.76 17.63
CA VAL A 483 13.00 -10.55 16.45
C VAL A 483 11.87 -10.65 15.42
N LEU A 484 10.65 -10.99 15.84
CA LEU A 484 9.49 -11.07 14.93
C LEU A 484 9.19 -9.73 14.25
N LEU A 485 9.22 -8.64 15.02
CA LEU A 485 8.95 -7.30 14.48
C LEU A 485 10.06 -6.83 13.54
N ALA A 486 11.33 -7.07 13.88
CA ALA A 486 12.48 -6.76 13.03
C ALA A 486 12.45 -7.53 11.71
N GLU A 487 12.11 -8.82 11.74
CA GLU A 487 11.94 -9.64 10.55
C GLU A 487 10.87 -9.08 9.63
N HIS A 488 9.70 -8.69 10.19
CA HIS A 488 8.64 -8.09 9.39
C HIS A 488 9.04 -6.70 8.84
N ALA A 489 9.68 -5.85 9.66
CA ALA A 489 10.19 -4.55 9.25
C ALA A 489 11.23 -4.63 8.12
N ALA A 490 12.03 -5.70 8.10
CA ALA A 490 12.93 -5.97 6.99
C ALA A 490 12.19 -6.26 5.66
N ILE A 491 11.03 -6.91 5.70
CA ILE A 491 10.16 -7.12 4.53
C ILE A 491 9.67 -5.76 4.01
N GLU A 492 9.15 -4.94 4.93
CA GLU A 492 8.68 -3.60 4.60
C GLU A 492 9.77 -2.76 3.96
N ALA A 493 10.95 -2.72 4.59
CA ALA A 493 12.10 -1.98 4.08
C ALA A 493 12.47 -2.43 2.65
N ALA A 494 12.56 -3.74 2.41
CA ALA A 494 12.94 -4.28 1.11
C ALA A 494 11.88 -3.99 0.03
N VAL A 495 10.59 -4.13 0.35
CA VAL A 495 9.50 -3.91 -0.60
C VAL A 495 9.29 -2.42 -0.86
N CYS A 496 9.33 -1.60 0.18
CA CYS A 496 8.92 -0.20 0.11
C CYS A 496 10.05 0.75 -0.27
N LEU A 497 11.29 0.26 -0.40
CA LEU A 497 12.44 1.05 -0.83
C LEU A 497 12.20 1.87 -2.11
N PRO A 498 11.54 1.36 -3.17
CA PRO A 498 11.23 2.13 -4.37
C PRO A 498 10.29 3.31 -4.18
N PHE A 499 9.68 3.45 -3.00
CA PHE A 499 8.76 4.54 -2.66
C PHE A 499 9.34 5.48 -1.62
N GLN A 500 10.45 5.10 -0.99
CA GLN A 500 11.08 5.95 0.00
C GLN A 500 11.61 7.19 -0.66
N ARG A 501 11.37 8.32 0.00
CA ARG A 501 11.87 9.61 -0.40
C ARG A 501 12.91 10.08 0.60
N GLU A 502 14.00 10.62 0.10
CA GLU A 502 14.90 11.44 0.88
C GLU A 502 14.10 12.59 1.52
N HIS A 503 14.20 12.75 2.83
CA HIS A 503 13.35 13.66 3.60
C HIS A 503 13.49 15.13 3.17
N ARG A 504 14.63 15.51 2.61
CA ARG A 504 14.95 16.89 2.28
C ARG A 504 14.54 17.27 0.86
N LYS A 505 15.06 16.59 -0.16
CA LYS A 505 14.71 16.87 -1.56
C LYS A 505 13.46 16.15 -2.06
N GLN A 506 12.86 15.29 -1.23
CA GLN A 506 11.68 14.49 -1.55
C GLN A 506 11.88 13.59 -2.78
N ARG A 507 13.15 13.28 -3.10
CA ARG A 507 13.53 12.42 -4.22
C ARG A 507 13.40 10.97 -3.80
N LEU A 508 12.87 10.14 -4.69
CA LEU A 508 12.89 8.69 -4.46
C LEU A 508 14.33 8.21 -4.27
N LEU A 509 14.56 7.40 -3.24
CA LEU A 509 15.83 6.70 -3.02
C LEU A 509 16.14 5.77 -4.19
N LEU A 510 15.11 5.25 -4.87
CA LEU A 510 15.25 4.49 -6.11
C LEU A 510 14.32 5.05 -7.21
N PRO A 511 14.83 5.95 -8.06
CA PRO A 511 14.08 6.48 -9.19
C PRO A 511 13.77 5.39 -10.23
N ALA A 512 12.60 5.48 -10.86
CA ALA A 512 12.16 4.56 -11.90
C ALA A 512 12.92 4.81 -13.22
N ALA A 513 13.09 3.75 -14.02
CA ALA A 513 13.54 3.89 -15.40
C ALA A 513 12.46 4.60 -16.24
N VAL A 514 12.84 5.63 -17.00
CA VAL A 514 11.91 6.47 -17.77
C VAL A 514 12.22 6.40 -19.26
N SER A 515 11.17 6.48 -20.08
CA SER A 515 11.28 6.71 -21.52
C SER A 515 12.10 7.97 -21.85
N SER A 516 12.73 8.01 -23.02
CA SER A 516 13.46 9.19 -23.50
C SER A 516 12.55 10.40 -23.71
N ASP A 517 11.28 10.18 -24.09
CA ASP A 517 10.33 11.21 -24.54
C ASP A 517 9.00 11.18 -23.76
N PRO A 518 9.01 11.52 -22.46
CA PRO A 518 7.80 11.54 -21.65
C PRO A 518 6.87 12.71 -22.04
N THR A 519 5.58 12.42 -22.18
CA THR A 519 4.51 13.44 -22.31
C THR A 519 3.91 13.78 -20.95
N ILE A 520 3.34 14.98 -20.78
CA ILE A 520 2.61 15.35 -19.54
C ILE A 520 1.59 14.27 -19.14
N ARG A 521 0.82 13.77 -20.12
CA ARG A 521 -0.18 12.72 -19.91
C ARG A 521 0.44 11.43 -19.38
N SER A 522 1.57 10.98 -19.96
CA SER A 522 2.25 9.76 -19.50
C SER A 522 2.91 9.93 -18.13
N VAL A 523 3.43 11.13 -17.82
CA VAL A 523 3.98 11.43 -16.48
C VAL A 523 2.86 11.41 -15.44
N ILE A 524 1.73 12.09 -15.69
CA ILE A 524 0.57 12.07 -14.79
C ILE A 524 0.06 10.64 -14.57
N ALA A 525 -0.02 9.84 -15.64
CA ALA A 525 -0.49 8.46 -15.56
C ALA A 525 0.39 7.56 -14.68
N GLY A 526 1.71 7.82 -14.63
CA GLY A 526 2.68 7.05 -13.84
C GLY A 526 3.07 7.68 -12.50
N SER A 527 2.67 8.92 -12.23
CA SER A 527 3.01 9.64 -11.01
C SER A 527 2.22 9.16 -9.80
N ASP A 528 2.88 9.17 -8.65
CA ASP A 528 2.45 8.93 -7.26
C ASP A 528 1.71 10.15 -6.67
N TYR A 529 2.20 11.34 -6.97
CA TYR A 529 1.64 12.59 -6.52
C TYR A 529 1.52 13.55 -7.70
N VAL A 530 0.35 14.18 -7.85
CA VAL A 530 0.09 15.21 -8.85
C VAL A 530 -0.22 16.51 -8.13
N LEU A 531 0.61 17.54 -8.30
CA LEU A 531 0.28 18.88 -7.81
C LEU A 531 -0.88 19.44 -8.63
N GLY A 532 -2.08 19.41 -8.05
CA GLY A 532 -3.30 19.95 -8.65
C GLY A 532 -3.34 21.48 -8.61
N PHE A 533 -4.09 22.07 -9.55
CA PHE A 533 -4.22 23.52 -9.67
C PHE A 533 -4.71 24.22 -8.40
N PHE A 534 -5.65 23.60 -7.66
CA PHE A 534 -6.21 24.20 -6.44
C PHE A 534 -5.17 24.31 -5.31
N THR A 535 -4.43 23.22 -5.05
CA THR A 535 -3.31 23.19 -4.10
C THR A 535 -2.22 24.19 -4.51
N PHE A 536 -1.88 24.20 -5.80
CA PHE A 536 -0.94 25.18 -6.37
C PHE A 536 -1.39 26.63 -6.09
N ALA A 537 -2.65 26.97 -6.33
CA ALA A 537 -3.15 28.33 -6.11
C ALA A 537 -3.14 28.73 -4.63
N SER A 538 -3.43 27.80 -3.71
CA SER A 538 -3.27 28.01 -2.26
C SER A 538 -1.85 28.41 -1.90
N VAL A 539 -0.86 27.68 -2.43
CA VAL A 539 0.56 27.91 -2.15
C VAL A 539 1.02 29.22 -2.78
N LEU A 540 0.60 29.49 -4.02
CA LEU A 540 0.93 30.72 -4.73
C LEU A 540 0.54 31.98 -3.95
N GLY A 541 -0.67 32.01 -3.37
CA GLY A 541 -1.11 33.13 -2.53
C GLY A 541 -0.27 33.32 -1.27
N ARG A 542 0.25 32.24 -0.67
CA ARG A 542 1.14 32.32 0.52
C ARG A 542 2.58 32.72 0.17
N LEU A 543 3.04 32.38 -1.03
CA LEU A 543 4.39 32.72 -1.49
C LEU A 543 4.51 34.20 -1.85
N HIS A 544 3.44 34.83 -2.35
CA HIS A 544 3.41 36.24 -2.70
C HIS A 544 3.97 37.14 -1.59
N ASP A 545 3.52 36.95 -0.34
CA ASP A 545 3.94 37.80 0.78
C ASP A 545 5.33 37.46 1.35
N ARG A 546 5.93 36.35 0.91
CA ARG A 546 7.17 35.79 1.48
C ARG A 546 8.37 35.88 0.55
N VAL A 547 8.13 35.94 -0.76
CA VAL A 547 9.17 35.82 -1.78
C VAL A 547 9.32 37.15 -2.51
N GLY A 548 10.47 37.81 -2.36
CA GLY A 548 10.75 39.07 -3.06
C GLY A 548 11.04 38.87 -4.54
N SER A 549 12.13 38.16 -4.87
CA SER A 549 12.56 37.92 -6.25
C SER A 549 13.05 36.49 -6.44
N THR A 550 12.78 35.91 -7.62
CA THR A 550 13.18 34.55 -8.02
C THR A 550 13.85 34.53 -9.39
N GLN A 551 14.70 33.55 -9.61
CA GLN A 551 15.41 33.29 -10.86
C GLN A 551 14.54 32.55 -11.87
N GLY A 552 15.01 32.43 -13.12
CA GLY A 552 14.40 31.58 -14.14
C GLY A 552 14.96 30.16 -14.15
N ALA A 553 14.38 29.27 -14.95
CA ALA A 553 14.88 27.90 -15.05
C ALA A 553 16.33 27.84 -15.56
N ALA A 554 16.69 28.64 -16.58
CA ALA A 554 18.04 28.65 -17.16
C ALA A 554 19.16 28.97 -16.14
N ASP A 555 18.78 29.61 -15.04
CA ASP A 555 19.64 30.03 -13.94
C ASP A 555 19.80 28.92 -12.87
N GLY A 556 19.02 27.84 -12.92
CA GLY A 556 19.03 26.73 -11.99
C GLY A 556 17.91 26.81 -10.95
N HIS A 557 17.10 25.74 -10.84
CA HIS A 557 16.01 25.59 -9.88
C HIS A 557 16.51 25.53 -8.43
N TRP A 558 17.59 24.78 -8.20
CA TRP A 558 18.25 24.59 -6.91
C TRP A 558 19.70 25.06 -7.00
N ARG A 559 20.16 25.76 -5.96
CA ARG A 559 21.52 26.34 -5.90
C ARG A 559 22.14 26.17 -4.53
N THR A 560 23.45 25.98 -4.51
CA THR A 560 24.28 25.96 -3.30
C THR A 560 24.51 27.39 -2.82
N ASP A 561 24.29 27.68 -1.54
CA ASP A 561 24.67 28.97 -0.94
C ASP A 561 26.21 29.06 -0.86
N PRO A 562 26.87 30.00 -1.56
CA PRO A 562 28.32 30.12 -1.52
C PRO A 562 28.88 30.62 -0.18
N LEU A 563 28.03 31.05 0.76
CA LEU A 563 28.43 31.63 2.06
C LEU A 563 28.20 30.72 3.27
N ALA A 564 27.66 29.51 3.09
CA ALA A 564 27.35 28.59 4.18
C ALA A 564 28.52 27.61 4.46
N ASP A 565 28.88 27.44 5.74
CA ASP A 565 29.97 26.54 6.19
C ASP A 565 29.68 25.04 5.92
N THR A 566 28.41 24.69 5.69
CA THR A 566 27.94 23.50 4.98
C THR A 566 26.74 23.94 4.16
N PRO A 567 26.71 23.78 2.83
CA PRO A 567 25.65 24.42 2.08
C PRO A 567 24.46 23.49 1.89
N PRO A 568 23.31 23.77 2.51
CA PRO A 568 22.09 23.21 1.98
C PRO A 568 21.78 23.87 0.62
N ASP A 569 21.62 23.06 -0.44
CA ASP A 569 20.91 23.48 -1.65
C ASP A 569 19.57 24.15 -1.29
N GLY A 570 19.33 25.35 -1.83
CA GLY A 570 18.11 26.14 -1.63
C GLY A 570 17.35 26.40 -2.94
N PRO A 571 16.02 26.57 -2.88
CA PRO A 571 15.18 26.85 -4.05
C PRO A 571 15.40 28.28 -4.56
N ALA A 572 15.63 28.43 -5.87
CA ALA A 572 15.94 29.71 -6.50
C ALA A 572 14.85 30.22 -7.47
N THR A 573 13.96 29.34 -7.93
CA THR A 573 12.91 29.63 -8.92
C THR A 573 11.52 29.49 -8.29
N LEU A 574 10.49 30.02 -8.95
CA LEU A 574 9.11 29.84 -8.48
C LEU A 574 8.71 28.36 -8.47
N THR A 575 9.11 27.59 -9.48
CA THR A 575 8.92 26.13 -9.51
C THR A 575 9.59 25.43 -8.34
N ALA A 576 10.85 25.76 -8.02
CA ALA A 576 11.56 25.14 -6.90
C ALA A 576 10.92 25.46 -5.55
N LEU A 577 10.47 26.71 -5.34
CA LEU A 577 9.79 27.14 -4.11
C LEU A 577 8.46 26.41 -3.91
N ILE A 578 7.69 26.23 -4.98
CA ILE A 578 6.43 25.47 -4.92
C ILE A 578 6.72 24.00 -4.68
N SER A 579 7.75 23.45 -5.33
CA SER A 579 8.14 22.06 -5.12
C SER A 579 8.56 21.80 -3.69
N ASP A 580 9.38 22.67 -3.10
CA ASP A 580 9.78 22.61 -1.69
C ASP A 580 8.55 22.64 -0.75
N TRP A 581 7.64 23.59 -0.99
CA TRP A 581 6.42 23.74 -0.18
C TRP A 581 5.45 22.57 -0.29
N CYS A 582 5.37 21.95 -1.47
CA CYS A 582 4.46 20.84 -1.77
C CYS A 582 5.11 19.46 -1.61
N ALA A 583 6.35 19.41 -1.11
CA ALA A 583 7.13 18.18 -0.99
C ALA A 583 7.29 17.40 -2.33
N LEU A 584 7.50 18.11 -3.43
CA LEU A 584 7.80 17.53 -4.74
C LEU A 584 9.29 17.23 -4.91
N PRO A 585 9.65 16.17 -5.68
CA PRO A 585 11.04 15.79 -5.89
C PRO A 585 11.82 16.87 -6.63
N SER A 586 12.93 17.28 -6.03
CA SER A 586 13.76 18.38 -6.50
C SER A 586 14.97 17.90 -7.32
N PRO A 587 15.36 18.57 -8.41
CA PRO A 587 16.54 18.15 -9.17
C PRO A 587 17.86 18.54 -8.49
N HIS A 588 18.95 17.82 -8.79
CA HIS A 588 20.30 18.20 -8.36
C HIS A 588 20.91 19.24 -9.29
N ILE A 589 21.87 20.02 -8.79
CA ILE A 589 22.55 21.08 -9.56
C ILE A 589 23.16 20.56 -10.87
N GLY A 590 23.69 19.34 -10.86
CA GLY A 590 24.30 18.71 -12.04
C GLY A 590 23.32 18.04 -13.01
N GLU A 591 22.04 17.94 -12.67
CA GLU A 591 21.02 17.34 -13.55
C GLU A 591 20.53 18.34 -14.58
N ALA A 592 20.29 17.88 -15.81
CA ALA A 592 19.72 18.71 -16.87
C ALA A 592 18.35 19.30 -16.47
N ALA A 593 17.58 18.57 -15.67
CA ALA A 593 16.30 19.04 -15.14
C ALA A 593 16.44 20.28 -14.23
N ASN A 594 17.60 20.53 -13.61
CA ASN A 594 17.78 21.71 -12.78
C ASN A 594 17.76 23.01 -13.57
N THR A 595 18.10 22.99 -14.86
CA THR A 595 18.11 24.20 -15.70
C THR A 595 17.03 24.20 -16.78
N ALA A 596 16.09 23.26 -16.71
CA ALA A 596 15.08 23.04 -17.73
C ALA A 596 13.69 23.45 -17.25
N ALA A 597 12.91 24.13 -18.09
CA ALA A 597 11.55 24.55 -17.75
C ALA A 597 10.62 23.36 -17.45
N ALA A 598 9.55 23.60 -16.69
CA ALA A 598 8.66 22.56 -16.18
C ALA A 598 7.95 21.70 -17.27
N ASP A 599 7.82 22.19 -18.50
CA ASP A 599 7.24 21.47 -19.64
C ASP A 599 8.27 20.83 -20.57
N SER A 600 9.56 20.94 -20.25
CA SER A 600 10.66 20.36 -21.03
C SER A 600 10.74 18.83 -20.88
N PRO A 601 11.24 18.11 -21.89
CA PRO A 601 11.46 16.66 -21.78
C PRO A 601 12.37 16.27 -20.60
N ASP A 602 13.38 17.06 -20.29
CA ASP A 602 14.32 16.76 -19.19
C ASP A 602 13.66 16.89 -17.82
N TYR A 603 12.85 17.94 -17.60
CA TYR A 603 12.09 18.10 -16.35
C TYR A 603 10.98 17.05 -16.22
N LEU A 604 10.29 16.73 -17.31
CA LEU A 604 9.28 15.65 -17.33
C LEU A 604 9.90 14.28 -17.06
N ARG A 605 11.14 14.04 -17.51
CA ARG A 605 11.88 12.81 -17.23
C ARG A 605 12.26 12.71 -15.76
N HIS A 606 12.70 13.81 -15.16
CA HIS A 606 12.94 13.91 -13.71
C HIS A 606 11.68 13.61 -12.90
N LEU A 607 10.58 14.30 -13.21
CA LEU A 607 9.30 14.08 -12.56
C LEU A 607 8.83 12.62 -12.71
N ALA A 608 8.92 12.06 -13.91
CA ALA A 608 8.55 10.66 -14.15
C ALA A 608 9.45 9.66 -13.38
N ALA A 609 10.75 9.92 -13.31
CA ALA A 609 11.70 9.06 -12.60
C ALA A 609 11.39 9.04 -11.11
N HIS A 610 11.02 10.19 -10.55
CA HIS A 610 10.63 10.32 -9.15
C HIS A 610 9.12 10.18 -8.92
N ARG A 611 8.40 9.66 -9.91
CA ARG A 611 6.96 9.37 -9.87
C ARG A 611 6.16 10.57 -9.37
N ALA A 612 6.47 11.79 -9.79
CA ALA A 612 5.69 12.98 -9.48
C ALA A 612 5.17 13.58 -10.78
N ALA A 613 4.15 14.43 -10.67
CA ALA A 613 3.66 15.21 -11.80
C ALA A 613 3.11 16.56 -11.37
N LEU A 614 3.02 17.45 -12.35
CA LEU A 614 2.30 18.70 -12.27
C LEU A 614 1.05 18.58 -13.13
N ASP A 615 -0.07 19.13 -12.66
CA ASP A 615 -1.29 19.28 -13.46
C ASP A 615 -1.00 20.10 -14.73
N PRO A 616 -1.65 19.82 -15.88
CA PRO A 616 -1.34 20.54 -17.12
C PRO A 616 -1.46 22.07 -17.02
N PHE A 617 -2.39 22.58 -16.21
CA PHE A 617 -2.52 24.02 -15.96
C PHE A 617 -1.35 24.55 -15.12
N VAL A 618 -0.90 23.79 -14.12
CA VAL A 618 0.25 24.12 -13.28
C VAL A 618 1.53 24.11 -14.09
N THR A 619 1.76 23.06 -14.89
CA THR A 619 2.90 22.95 -15.82
C THR A 619 2.97 24.16 -16.75
N ARG A 620 1.84 24.52 -17.38
CA ARG A 620 1.78 25.66 -18.31
C ARG A 620 2.10 26.99 -17.63
N TYR A 621 1.57 27.20 -16.42
CA TYR A 621 1.84 28.40 -15.65
C TYR A 621 3.32 28.49 -15.26
N LEU A 622 3.87 27.42 -14.68
CA LEU A 622 5.23 27.39 -14.15
C LEU A 622 6.30 27.48 -15.25
N ALA A 623 6.10 26.79 -16.38
CA ALA A 623 6.99 26.91 -17.53
C ALA A 623 7.08 28.35 -18.05
N ALA A 624 5.95 29.07 -18.09
CA ALA A 624 5.93 30.47 -18.50
C ALA A 624 6.57 31.39 -17.46
N ALA A 625 6.28 31.16 -16.17
CA ALA A 625 6.92 31.89 -15.08
C ALA A 625 8.44 31.73 -15.14
N ASP A 626 8.96 30.50 -15.27
CA ASP A 626 10.39 30.20 -15.29
C ASP A 626 11.12 30.65 -16.57
N SER A 627 10.38 30.93 -17.64
CA SER A 627 10.97 31.36 -18.93
C SER A 627 11.60 32.75 -18.90
N LEU A 628 11.25 33.61 -17.93
CA LEU A 628 11.90 34.92 -17.78
C LEU A 628 13.34 34.72 -17.27
N PRO A 629 14.39 35.16 -17.99
CA PRO A 629 15.77 34.97 -17.56
C PRO A 629 16.14 35.91 -16.40
N GLY A 630 16.99 35.47 -15.48
CA GLY A 630 17.53 36.27 -14.38
C GLY A 630 16.55 36.51 -13.23
N ALA A 631 16.92 37.40 -12.30
CA ALA A 631 16.12 37.72 -11.13
C ALA A 631 14.92 38.59 -11.50
N HIS A 632 13.71 38.12 -11.19
CA HIS A 632 12.46 38.87 -11.38
C HIS A 632 11.61 38.82 -10.11
N THR A 633 10.77 39.83 -9.93
CA THR A 633 9.83 39.90 -8.81
C THR A 633 8.78 38.77 -8.90
N PHE A 634 8.15 38.43 -7.78
CA PHE A 634 7.06 37.47 -7.77
C PHE A 634 5.92 37.92 -8.69
N GLU A 635 5.59 39.21 -8.70
CA GLU A 635 4.55 39.82 -9.52
C GLU A 635 4.82 39.63 -11.02
N GLU A 636 6.06 39.85 -11.47
CA GLU A 636 6.44 39.67 -12.87
C GLU A 636 6.31 38.21 -13.31
N ARG A 637 6.76 37.27 -12.46
CA ARG A 637 6.62 35.82 -12.70
C ARG A 637 5.15 35.41 -12.72
N HIS A 638 4.35 35.97 -11.81
CA HIS A 638 2.92 35.72 -11.73
C HIS A 638 2.20 36.21 -12.99
N LEU A 639 2.51 37.42 -13.46
CA LEU A 639 1.95 37.97 -14.68
C LEU A 639 2.26 37.11 -15.91
N ALA A 640 3.47 36.55 -16.01
CA ALA A 640 3.84 35.62 -17.08
C ALA A 640 3.01 34.32 -17.04
N GLY A 641 2.92 33.69 -15.86
CA GLY A 641 2.12 32.48 -15.67
C GLY A 641 0.62 32.72 -15.91
N PHE A 642 0.08 33.83 -15.40
CA PHE A 642 -1.29 34.27 -15.63
C PHE A 642 -1.57 34.44 -17.13
N ALA A 643 -0.71 35.17 -17.85
CA ALA A 643 -0.87 35.39 -19.29
C ALA A 643 -0.85 34.07 -20.07
N ALA A 644 -0.01 33.11 -19.67
CA ALA A 644 0.07 31.80 -20.30
C ALA A 644 -1.22 30.99 -20.13
N LEU A 645 -1.88 31.06 -18.97
CA LEU A 645 -3.18 30.43 -18.76
C LEU A 645 -4.32 31.13 -19.52
N ARG A 646 -4.27 32.46 -19.64
CA ARG A 646 -5.29 33.25 -20.34
C ARG A 646 -5.30 33.04 -21.85
N THR A 647 -4.11 32.83 -22.42
CA THR A 647 -3.92 32.69 -23.87
C THR A 647 -3.99 31.25 -24.35
N ALA A 648 -3.94 30.27 -23.44
CA ALA A 648 -4.00 28.87 -23.80
C ALA A 648 -5.44 28.40 -24.09
N ASP A 649 -5.55 27.43 -24.99
CA ASP A 649 -6.77 26.65 -25.14
C ASP A 649 -6.89 25.65 -23.97
N LEU A 650 -7.63 26.06 -22.95
CA LEU A 650 -7.82 25.26 -21.74
C LEU A 650 -8.55 23.93 -22.00
N SER A 651 -9.37 23.86 -23.05
CA SER A 651 -10.05 22.61 -23.43
C SER A 651 -9.05 21.61 -24.01
N THR A 652 -8.12 22.08 -24.85
CA THR A 652 -7.03 21.25 -25.37
C THR A 652 -6.05 20.83 -24.27
N LEU A 653 -5.71 21.72 -23.33
CA LEU A 653 -4.92 21.38 -22.14
C LEU A 653 -5.62 20.33 -21.26
N ALA A 654 -6.94 20.44 -21.07
CA ALA A 654 -7.70 19.46 -20.31
C ALA A 654 -7.65 18.04 -20.93
N CYS A 655 -7.44 17.90 -22.24
CA CYS A 655 -7.29 16.59 -22.89
C CYS A 655 -5.97 15.88 -22.55
N THR A 656 -4.96 16.60 -22.06
CA THR A 656 -3.69 15.98 -21.61
C THR A 656 -3.78 15.49 -20.17
N GLU A 657 -4.82 15.89 -19.44
CA GLU A 657 -5.16 15.37 -18.11
C GLU A 657 -5.78 13.96 -18.22
N VAL A 658 -5.38 13.06 -17.32
CA VAL A 658 -5.94 11.70 -17.23
C VAL A 658 -7.23 11.71 -16.41
N ARG A 659 -7.35 12.65 -15.47
CA ARG A 659 -8.50 12.86 -14.59
C ARG A 659 -9.64 13.60 -15.33
N PRO A 660 -10.92 13.38 -14.97
CA PRO A 660 -12.01 14.16 -15.51
C PRO A 660 -11.86 15.64 -15.13
N VAL A 661 -11.72 16.52 -16.12
CA VAL A 661 -11.69 17.97 -15.90
C VAL A 661 -13.11 18.52 -16.09
N GLY A 662 -13.75 18.90 -14.99
CA GLY A 662 -15.08 19.53 -15.04
C GLY A 662 -15.02 21.00 -15.46
N GLU A 663 -16.13 21.52 -16.01
CA GLU A 663 -16.27 22.94 -16.35
C GLU A 663 -16.01 23.88 -15.16
N ARG A 664 -16.23 23.39 -13.94
CA ARG A 664 -15.94 24.11 -12.70
C ARG A 664 -14.45 24.47 -12.57
N LEU A 665 -13.55 23.50 -12.78
CA LEU A 665 -12.11 23.74 -12.72
C LEU A 665 -11.68 24.70 -13.83
N LEU A 666 -12.22 24.55 -15.04
CA LEU A 666 -11.94 25.48 -16.14
C LEU A 666 -12.37 26.91 -15.82
N ARG A 667 -13.54 27.09 -15.19
CA ARG A 667 -13.99 28.41 -14.70
C ARG A 667 -13.06 28.96 -13.63
N LEU A 668 -12.62 28.11 -12.70
CA LEU A 668 -11.70 28.48 -11.63
C LEU A 668 -10.35 28.93 -12.20
N VAL A 669 -9.73 28.15 -13.09
CA VAL A 669 -8.50 28.51 -13.82
C VAL A 669 -8.66 29.84 -14.57
N ARG A 670 -9.81 30.07 -15.21
CA ARG A 670 -10.15 31.35 -15.87
C ARG A 670 -10.45 32.50 -14.90
N SER A 671 -10.62 32.24 -13.61
CA SER A 671 -10.96 33.27 -12.63
C SER A 671 -9.77 33.68 -11.77
N ILE A 672 -8.62 33.00 -11.89
CA ILE A 672 -7.41 33.36 -11.16
C ILE A 672 -7.13 34.86 -11.34
N PRO A 673 -6.90 35.62 -10.26
CA PRO A 673 -6.65 37.06 -10.34
C PRO A 673 -5.32 37.33 -11.02
N GLN A 674 -5.22 38.50 -11.64
CA GLN A 674 -3.97 39.03 -12.20
C GLN A 674 -3.11 39.70 -11.12
N ASP A 675 -3.76 40.25 -10.10
CA ASP A 675 -3.12 40.87 -8.95
C ASP A 675 -2.85 39.79 -7.90
N PRO A 676 -1.57 39.49 -7.61
CA PRO A 676 -1.22 38.40 -6.69
C PRO A 676 -1.69 38.67 -5.25
N ALA A 677 -1.89 39.93 -4.86
CA ALA A 677 -2.43 40.29 -3.54
C ALA A 677 -3.86 39.77 -3.31
N GLN A 678 -4.57 39.43 -4.39
CA GLN A 678 -5.93 38.90 -4.34
C GLN A 678 -5.98 37.38 -4.28
N LEU A 679 -4.86 36.67 -4.45
CA LEU A 679 -4.82 35.20 -4.56
C LEU A 679 -5.33 34.49 -3.30
N ALA A 680 -4.93 34.97 -2.11
CA ALA A 680 -5.35 34.37 -0.85
C ALA A 680 -6.86 34.50 -0.63
N ALA A 681 -7.40 35.72 -0.80
CA ALA A 681 -8.84 35.97 -0.68
C ALA A 681 -9.65 35.23 -1.76
N TRP A 682 -9.13 35.20 -3.00
CA TRP A 682 -9.73 34.44 -4.09
C TRP A 682 -9.78 32.94 -3.79
N TYR A 683 -8.70 32.37 -3.25
CA TYR A 683 -8.65 30.97 -2.86
C TYR A 683 -9.68 30.65 -1.76
N GLU A 684 -9.74 31.47 -0.71
CA GLU A 684 -10.69 31.31 0.39
C GLU A 684 -12.15 31.35 -0.08
N CYS A 685 -12.48 32.23 -1.02
CA CYS A 685 -13.82 32.32 -1.61
C CYS A 685 -14.25 31.05 -2.38
N HIS A 686 -13.29 30.22 -2.79
CA HIS A 686 -13.53 29.02 -3.57
C HIS A 686 -13.19 27.72 -2.81
N LEU A 687 -12.88 27.79 -1.50
CA LEU A 687 -12.62 26.62 -0.62
C LEU A 687 -13.79 25.64 -0.58
N ASP A 688 -14.99 26.14 -0.30
CA ASP A 688 -16.23 25.32 -0.30
C ASP A 688 -16.67 24.93 -1.71
N GLN A 689 -15.94 25.41 -2.71
CA GLN A 689 -16.16 25.13 -4.12
C GLN A 689 -15.09 24.22 -4.75
N ALA A 690 -14.22 23.59 -3.98
CA ALA A 690 -13.29 22.58 -4.47
C ALA A 690 -13.99 21.22 -4.60
#